data_AF-A0A9W7T5F6-F1
#
_entry.id   AF-A0A9W7T5F6-F1
#
_cell.length_a   1.000
_cell.length_b   1.000
_cell.length_c   1.000
_cell.angle_alpha   90.00
_cell.angle_beta   90.00
_cell.angle_gamma   90.00
#
_symmetry.space_group_name_H-M   'P 1'
#
loop_
_entity.id
_entity.type
_entity.pdbx_description
1 polymer ?
#
loop_
_entity_poly.entity_id
_entity_poly.type
_entity_poly.pdbx_seq_one_letter_code
_entity_poly.pdbx_strand_id
1 'polypeptide(L)'
;MEFTRKYPLMEWEEHWEREKEHRKQMIEEGGEKFEEEKRKLKWIMSYNDSKIGIIKKEKGKEKEQEIIQRYHRQSYLEEIFHTLEEMRVKNVLTDLILSTEDGLTIHVHSLVLAAVSSLIQQKIQKRCRGEREMFLRLAPEVHGLGLVAVVEFAYTGVITTTSKDKAQIQTTAQSLGAPRILELLKVEKEIQKGNKEKQKTSSAEDQMKVSLQSINQLLAERVGCDVELVVEGIVFNAHRVLLTASSNYFRGMFTTGMRESQQESVSLLLVRAAEFEDLLHCAYTGTLALGWNCVFEFTCASIQFQFEPALSLCLNFLQREIDVQNCLDVASFADAYGMADLKELADDFALRHFQELSATPKFQDLSAERLIEFLQSNALSAPSELTVFRAVVAWVEADPARRLPHSEKLMSAVRFSFMTFKEFREVRAVNMSMECSGGDKVELYKSALKEFVCGDSNSVAQQHRVRYPKDALVLVGGDQLHPDTGQRLPSKQLWFANSLRNGTGLVKEIEWRMLGEMPDLARFRHSVGVLGGKLYLAGGCHFYAKADTLKSFFRFDPVRDSWERLADMVEQRSNFTLVVSENVLYSIGGDKDINTNLDSVEQYSTKSDFWSLTHPLDQALSGHAATVWGGEIFISGGFNSKYQCLATMFLYHPARGTTYLAEMTNDRAQHCIEGLKKHLYVAGGVCNLRKFYTDQMSCEMYDPTHDIWTVFAPLSIPHVGAASAVLEERLYILGGYCQEDYNEVRLAHRYDPVTQRWETMGKMLGPVTDTRACLLHLPTYIRKKECG
;
A
#
# COMPACT_ATOMS: atom_id res chain seq x y z
N MET A 1 13.72 -47.52 0.43
CA MET A 1 13.48 -48.67 1.31
C MET A 1 12.22 -48.39 2.11
N GLU A 2 11.35 -49.39 2.13
CA GLU A 2 9.98 -49.40 2.62
C GLU A 2 9.87 -49.05 4.11
N PHE A 3 8.94 -48.17 4.48
CA PHE A 3 8.33 -48.16 5.80
C PHE A 3 6.83 -47.84 5.70
N THR A 4 6.12 -48.60 4.88
CA THR A 4 4.68 -48.79 4.97
C THR A 4 4.41 -49.93 5.97
N ARG A 5 4.21 -49.62 7.25
CA ARG A 5 3.61 -50.58 8.19
C ARG A 5 2.11 -50.30 8.32
N LYS A 6 1.34 -51.11 7.58
CA LYS A 6 -0.07 -51.43 7.81
C LYS A 6 -0.23 -51.92 9.26
N TYR A 7 -1.02 -51.21 10.07
CA TYR A 7 -1.72 -51.82 11.19
C TYR A 7 -3.10 -52.24 10.70
N PRO A 8 -3.56 -53.49 10.90
CA PRO A 8 -4.91 -53.89 10.50
C PRO A 8 -5.96 -53.26 11.44
N LEU A 9 -7.01 -52.69 10.86
CA LEU A 9 -8.10 -51.98 11.55
C LEU A 9 -8.81 -52.77 12.68
N MET A 10 -8.78 -54.11 12.66
CA MET A 10 -9.58 -54.93 13.61
C MET A 10 -8.97 -55.06 15.02
N GLU A 11 -7.64 -55.00 15.19
CA GLU A 11 -7.04 -55.09 16.53
C GLU A 11 -7.22 -53.79 17.34
N TRP A 12 -7.41 -52.65 16.66
CA TRP A 12 -7.61 -51.36 17.31
C TRP A 12 -9.01 -51.19 17.90
N GLU A 13 -10.06 -51.67 17.22
CA GLU A 13 -11.44 -51.65 17.75
C GLU A 13 -11.60 -52.59 18.96
N GLU A 14 -10.99 -53.77 18.94
CA GLU A 14 -11.01 -54.71 20.08
C GLU A 14 -10.15 -54.23 21.26
N HIS A 15 -9.05 -53.54 21.00
CA HIS A 15 -8.25 -52.89 22.04
C HIS A 15 -9.00 -51.69 22.62
N TRP A 16 -9.74 -50.96 21.80
CA TRP A 16 -10.52 -49.79 22.20
C TRP A 16 -11.77 -50.14 23.01
N GLU A 17 -12.54 -51.16 22.63
CA GLU A 17 -13.65 -51.66 23.45
C GLU A 17 -13.13 -52.19 24.80
N ARG A 18 -11.97 -52.88 24.82
CA ARG A 18 -11.31 -53.29 26.07
C ARG A 18 -10.81 -52.12 26.92
N GLU A 19 -10.20 -51.09 26.32
CA GLU A 19 -9.76 -49.90 27.04
C GLU A 19 -10.94 -49.05 27.54
N LYS A 20 -12.05 -49.05 26.82
CA LYS A 20 -13.28 -48.35 27.19
C LYS A 20 -13.99 -49.05 28.35
N GLU A 21 -14.08 -50.37 28.34
CA GLU A 21 -14.61 -51.16 29.47
C GLU A 21 -13.70 -51.01 30.70
N HIS A 22 -12.38 -51.03 30.50
CA HIS A 22 -11.37 -50.81 31.55
C HIS A 22 -11.39 -49.37 32.09
N ARG A 23 -11.66 -48.36 31.25
CA ARG A 23 -11.82 -46.95 31.68
C ARG A 23 -13.15 -46.73 32.39
N LYS A 24 -14.21 -47.42 31.99
CA LYS A 24 -15.51 -47.38 32.66
C LYS A 24 -15.40 -47.97 34.08
N GLN A 25 -14.69 -49.08 34.23
CA GLN A 25 -14.34 -49.66 35.54
C GLN A 25 -13.42 -48.74 36.38
N MET A 26 -12.42 -48.10 35.77
CA MET A 26 -11.55 -47.14 36.47
C MET A 26 -12.27 -45.85 36.92
N ILE A 27 -13.30 -45.42 36.18
CA ILE A 27 -14.16 -44.27 36.55
C ILE A 27 -15.10 -44.65 37.71
N GLU A 28 -15.58 -45.89 37.75
CA GLU A 28 -16.41 -46.41 38.85
C GLU A 28 -15.61 -46.66 40.14
N GLU A 29 -14.32 -47.04 40.05
CA GLU A 29 -13.50 -47.41 41.22
C GLU A 29 -12.48 -46.35 41.69
N GLY A 30 -12.31 -45.21 41.00
CA GLY A 30 -11.17 -44.33 41.26
C GLY A 30 -11.36 -42.84 40.97
N GLY A 31 -12.36 -42.19 41.58
CA GLY A 31 -12.63 -40.76 41.41
C GLY A 31 -11.47 -39.81 41.78
N GLU A 32 -10.59 -40.20 42.71
CA GLU A 32 -9.53 -39.30 43.20
C GLU A 32 -8.29 -39.22 42.28
N LYS A 33 -7.88 -40.32 41.63
CA LYS A 33 -6.74 -40.30 40.70
C LYS A 33 -7.05 -39.52 39.42
N PHE A 34 -8.30 -39.54 38.97
CA PHE A 34 -8.75 -38.80 37.79
C PHE A 34 -8.78 -37.28 38.04
N GLU A 35 -9.18 -36.84 39.24
CA GLU A 35 -9.06 -35.43 39.65
C GLU A 35 -7.61 -34.96 39.69
N GLU A 36 -6.70 -35.82 40.13
CA GLU A 36 -5.27 -35.50 40.25
C GLU A 36 -4.59 -35.36 38.87
N GLU A 37 -4.93 -36.21 37.90
CA GLU A 37 -4.49 -36.07 36.51
C GLU A 37 -5.13 -34.85 35.82
N LYS A 38 -6.39 -34.54 36.09
CA LYS A 38 -7.06 -33.31 35.61
C LYS A 38 -6.39 -32.05 36.14
N ARG A 39 -5.94 -32.06 37.41
CA ARG A 39 -5.16 -30.97 38.00
C ARG A 39 -3.76 -30.86 37.39
N LYS A 40 -3.09 -31.99 37.12
CA LYS A 40 -1.79 -32.01 36.40
C LYS A 40 -1.93 -31.48 34.98
N LEU A 41 -2.98 -31.85 34.24
CA LEU A 41 -3.23 -31.35 32.89
C LEU A 41 -3.55 -29.85 32.88
N LYS A 42 -4.38 -29.35 33.82
CA LYS A 42 -4.60 -27.91 34.00
C LYS A 42 -3.31 -27.16 34.33
N TRP A 43 -2.44 -27.74 35.15
CA TRP A 43 -1.14 -27.15 35.47
C TRP A 43 -0.20 -27.14 34.26
N ILE A 44 -0.17 -28.21 33.46
CA ILE A 44 0.63 -28.28 32.22
C ILE A 44 0.10 -27.28 31.16
N MET A 45 -1.22 -27.10 31.05
CA MET A 45 -1.84 -26.08 30.19
C MET A 45 -1.46 -24.68 30.65
N SER A 46 -1.64 -24.36 31.93
CA SER A 46 -1.23 -23.06 32.50
C SER A 46 0.27 -22.79 32.37
N TYR A 47 1.11 -23.82 32.51
CA TYR A 47 2.56 -23.73 32.34
C TYR A 47 2.94 -23.48 30.87
N ASN A 48 2.28 -24.15 29.92
CA ASN A 48 2.52 -23.91 28.49
C ASN A 48 1.97 -22.55 28.02
N ASP A 49 0.83 -22.10 28.52
CA ASP A 49 0.27 -20.78 28.22
C ASP A 49 1.18 -19.64 28.73
N SER A 50 1.83 -19.84 29.88
CA SER A 50 2.81 -18.89 30.44
C SER A 50 4.09 -18.78 29.59
N LYS A 51 4.44 -19.84 28.85
CA LYS A 51 5.63 -19.91 27.98
C LYS A 51 5.35 -19.52 26.53
N ILE A 52 4.07 -19.52 26.12
CA ILE A 52 3.57 -19.06 24.82
C ILE A 52 3.30 -17.54 24.80
N GLY A 53 3.44 -16.85 25.94
CA GLY A 53 3.50 -15.39 25.95
C GLY A 53 2.15 -14.70 25.77
N ILE A 54 1.08 -15.22 26.37
CA ILE A 54 -0.14 -14.43 26.59
C ILE A 54 0.01 -13.71 27.94
N ILE A 55 0.78 -12.62 27.95
CA ILE A 55 0.79 -11.69 29.07
C ILE A 55 -0.43 -10.78 28.91
N LYS A 56 -1.49 -11.02 29.68
CA LYS A 56 -2.48 -9.98 29.98
C LYS A 56 -1.78 -8.88 30.80
N LYS A 57 -1.15 -7.92 30.11
CA LYS A 57 -0.86 -6.62 30.70
C LYS A 57 -2.19 -5.87 30.75
N GLU A 58 -2.76 -5.75 31.94
CA GLU A 58 -3.71 -4.68 32.24
C GLU A 58 -2.97 -3.35 32.05
N LYS A 59 -2.99 -2.83 30.82
CA LYS A 59 -2.69 -1.42 30.56
C LYS A 59 -3.92 -0.63 30.98
N GLY A 60 -3.70 0.32 31.89
CA GLY A 60 -4.70 1.30 32.27
C GLY A 60 -5.29 1.97 31.04
N LYS A 61 -6.59 2.23 31.09
CA LYS A 61 -7.33 3.01 30.11
C LYS A 61 -6.80 4.45 30.10
N GLU A 62 -5.70 4.68 29.39
CA GLU A 62 -5.48 5.98 28.77
C GLU A 62 -6.45 6.05 27.60
N LYS A 63 -7.36 7.02 27.65
CA LYS A 63 -8.21 7.36 26.51
C LYS A 63 -7.28 7.86 25.42
N GLU A 64 -6.92 7.00 24.47
CA GLU A 64 -6.37 7.43 23.19
C GLU A 64 -7.40 8.39 22.57
N GLN A 65 -7.09 9.68 22.57
CA GLN A 65 -7.83 10.64 21.76
C GLN A 65 -7.56 10.25 20.32
N GLU A 66 -8.58 9.71 19.63
CA GLU A 66 -8.50 9.44 18.20
C GLU A 66 -8.07 10.70 17.46
N ILE A 67 -7.00 10.58 16.68
CA ILE A 67 -6.39 11.69 15.96
C ILE A 67 -7.23 11.93 14.70
N ILE A 68 -8.09 12.94 14.72
CA ILE A 68 -8.76 13.42 13.51
C ILE A 68 -7.70 14.09 12.63
N GLN A 69 -7.43 13.52 11.45
CA GLN A 69 -6.48 14.06 10.49
C GLN A 69 -7.21 14.71 9.32
N ARG A 70 -6.63 15.80 8.78
CA ARG A 70 -7.16 16.48 7.59
C ARG A 70 -6.54 15.89 6.34
N TYR A 71 -7.39 15.37 5.46
CA TYR A 71 -7.00 14.83 4.16
C TYR A 71 -7.31 15.84 3.06
N HIS A 72 -6.43 15.91 2.08
CA HIS A 72 -6.56 16.81 0.93
C HIS A 72 -6.43 16.02 -0.38
N ARG A 73 -7.29 16.33 -1.34
CA ARG A 73 -7.24 15.74 -2.67
C ARG A 73 -6.38 16.59 -3.59
N GLN A 74 -5.24 16.03 -4.03
CA GLN A 74 -4.25 16.74 -4.85
C GLN A 74 -4.83 17.24 -6.20
N SER A 75 -5.68 16.46 -6.86
CA SER A 75 -6.28 16.82 -8.15
C SER A 75 -7.50 17.75 -8.05
N TYR A 76 -7.93 18.13 -6.83
CA TYR A 76 -9.20 18.82 -6.63
C TYR A 76 -9.28 20.16 -7.37
N LEU A 77 -8.20 20.94 -7.34
CA LEU A 77 -8.16 22.26 -7.96
C LEU A 77 -8.36 22.16 -9.48
N GLU A 78 -7.68 21.22 -10.14
CA GLU A 78 -7.80 21.05 -11.58
C GLU A 78 -9.21 20.55 -11.96
N GLU A 79 -9.75 19.58 -11.22
CA GLU A 79 -11.07 19.00 -11.47
C GLU A 79 -12.21 20.01 -11.32
N ILE A 80 -12.19 20.81 -10.25
CA ILE A 80 -13.28 21.78 -9.98
C ILE A 80 -13.26 22.91 -11.02
N PHE A 81 -12.09 23.44 -11.35
CA PHE A 81 -11.97 24.52 -12.33
C PHE A 81 -12.24 24.03 -13.75
N HIS A 82 -11.87 22.79 -14.08
CA HIS A 82 -12.26 22.16 -15.33
C HIS A 82 -13.78 22.01 -15.43
N THR A 83 -14.44 21.56 -14.37
CA THR A 83 -15.90 21.41 -14.33
C THR A 83 -16.61 22.77 -14.45
N LEU A 84 -16.09 23.80 -13.79
CA LEU A 84 -16.60 25.18 -13.89
C LEU A 84 -16.46 25.72 -15.32
N GLU A 85 -15.36 25.42 -16.01
CA GLU A 85 -15.15 25.81 -17.40
C GLU A 85 -16.10 25.08 -18.34
N GLU A 86 -16.31 23.77 -18.16
CA GLU A 86 -17.31 23.03 -18.93
C GLU A 86 -18.73 23.59 -18.74
N MET A 87 -19.09 23.96 -17.51
CA MET A 87 -20.37 24.59 -17.20
C MET A 87 -20.50 25.94 -17.89
N ARG A 88 -19.42 26.73 -17.93
CA ARG A 88 -19.40 28.03 -18.62
C ARG A 88 -19.63 27.87 -20.11
N VAL A 89 -18.93 26.93 -20.75
CA VAL A 89 -19.07 26.66 -22.20
C VAL A 89 -20.50 26.20 -22.54
N LYS A 90 -21.17 25.49 -21.62
CA LYS A 90 -22.56 25.05 -21.77
C LYS A 90 -23.60 26.08 -21.30
N ASN A 91 -23.18 27.27 -20.86
CA ASN A 91 -24.03 28.31 -20.27
C ASN A 91 -24.91 27.81 -19.09
N VAL A 92 -24.37 26.92 -18.27
CA VAL A 92 -25.06 26.36 -17.10
C VAL A 92 -24.78 27.25 -15.90
N LEU A 93 -25.83 27.86 -15.31
CA LEU A 93 -25.74 28.73 -14.12
C LEU A 93 -24.84 29.97 -14.29
N THR A 94 -24.56 30.40 -15.51
CA THR A 94 -23.85 31.67 -15.77
C THR A 94 -24.75 32.86 -15.45
N ASP A 95 -24.35 33.70 -14.49
CA ASP A 95 -25.15 34.81 -13.97
C ASP A 95 -24.59 36.20 -14.36
N LEU A 96 -23.50 36.24 -15.13
CA LEU A 96 -22.88 37.48 -15.61
C LEU A 96 -22.66 37.44 -17.13
N ILE A 97 -23.12 38.49 -17.81
CA ILE A 97 -22.97 38.69 -19.24
C ILE A 97 -22.09 39.92 -19.46
N LEU A 98 -20.93 39.70 -20.08
CA LEU A 98 -19.97 40.75 -20.42
C LEU A 98 -20.11 41.10 -21.91
N SER A 99 -20.29 42.38 -22.22
CA SER A 99 -20.38 42.86 -23.61
C SER A 99 -19.32 43.93 -23.92
N THR A 100 -18.57 43.77 -25.01
CA THR A 100 -17.67 44.80 -25.57
C THR A 100 -18.35 45.63 -26.65
N GLU A 101 -17.81 46.80 -26.99
CA GLU A 101 -18.35 47.63 -28.09
C GLU A 101 -18.18 46.99 -29.47
N ASP A 102 -17.17 46.13 -29.61
CA ASP A 102 -16.91 45.28 -30.77
C ASP A 102 -17.96 44.15 -30.97
N GLY A 103 -18.98 44.08 -30.10
CA GLY A 103 -20.13 43.18 -30.24
C GLY A 103 -19.92 41.78 -29.67
N LEU A 104 -18.78 41.51 -29.01
CA LEU A 104 -18.54 40.24 -28.34
C LEU A 104 -19.35 40.17 -27.04
N THR A 105 -20.09 39.07 -26.87
CA THR A 105 -20.81 38.76 -25.63
C THR A 105 -20.31 37.44 -25.05
N ILE A 106 -19.93 37.44 -23.77
CA ILE A 106 -19.45 36.25 -23.06
C ILE A 106 -20.27 36.04 -21.80
N HIS A 107 -20.80 34.84 -21.64
CA HIS A 107 -21.45 34.37 -20.42
C HIS A 107 -20.40 33.78 -19.48
N VAL A 108 -20.42 34.21 -18.22
CA VAL A 108 -19.47 33.78 -17.18
C VAL A 108 -20.18 33.64 -15.84
N HIS A 109 -19.59 32.85 -14.95
CA HIS A 109 -19.95 32.84 -13.53
C HIS A 109 -19.34 34.07 -12.85
N SER A 110 -20.18 34.93 -12.28
CA SER A 110 -19.78 36.15 -11.57
C SER A 110 -18.81 35.82 -10.42
N LEU A 111 -19.05 34.71 -9.72
CA LEU A 111 -18.23 34.20 -8.61
C LEU A 111 -16.79 33.90 -9.04
N VAL A 112 -16.61 33.18 -10.15
CA VAL A 112 -15.28 32.81 -10.66
C VAL A 112 -14.52 34.05 -11.12
N LEU A 113 -15.20 34.99 -11.78
CA LEU A 113 -14.56 36.21 -12.23
C LEU A 113 -14.26 37.17 -11.07
N ALA A 114 -15.10 37.21 -10.03
CA ALA A 114 -14.85 38.00 -8.82
C ALA A 114 -13.60 37.55 -8.06
N ALA A 115 -13.21 36.28 -8.16
CA ALA A 115 -11.98 35.76 -7.58
C ALA A 115 -10.72 36.43 -8.17
N VAL A 116 -10.83 37.00 -9.37
CA VAL A 116 -9.73 37.65 -10.09
C VAL A 116 -9.96 39.17 -10.25
N SER A 117 -11.22 39.63 -10.28
CA SER A 117 -11.60 41.01 -10.57
C SER A 117 -12.25 41.70 -9.37
N SER A 118 -11.57 42.73 -8.87
CA SER A 118 -12.07 43.61 -7.81
C SER A 118 -13.32 44.41 -8.22
N LEU A 119 -13.44 44.78 -9.50
CA LEU A 119 -14.62 45.47 -10.03
C LEU A 119 -15.87 44.58 -9.92
N ILE A 120 -15.75 43.32 -10.32
CA ILE A 120 -16.87 42.37 -10.26
C ILE A 120 -17.23 42.07 -8.79
N GLN A 121 -16.24 41.89 -7.91
CA GLN A 121 -16.47 41.71 -6.49
C GLN A 121 -17.29 42.86 -5.87
N GLN A 122 -16.92 44.11 -6.14
CA GLN A 122 -17.67 45.29 -5.68
C GLN A 122 -19.10 45.35 -6.26
N LYS A 123 -19.30 44.87 -7.48
CA LYS A 123 -20.63 44.81 -8.10
C LYS A 123 -21.51 43.73 -7.47
N ILE A 124 -20.96 42.56 -7.14
CA ILE A 124 -21.69 41.51 -6.42
C ILE A 124 -22.09 42.00 -5.03
N GLN A 125 -21.22 42.71 -4.32
CA GLN A 125 -21.53 43.28 -2.99
C GLN A 125 -22.66 44.32 -3.02
N LYS A 126 -22.82 45.05 -4.13
CA LYS A 126 -23.87 46.06 -4.32
C LYS A 126 -25.17 45.47 -4.90
N ARG A 127 -25.21 44.17 -5.19
CA ARG A 127 -26.36 43.50 -5.82
C ARG A 127 -27.53 43.44 -4.83
N CYS A 128 -28.72 43.84 -5.29
CA CYS A 128 -29.95 43.66 -4.52
C CYS A 128 -30.41 42.19 -4.61
N ARG A 129 -30.95 41.63 -3.51
CA ARG A 129 -31.56 40.29 -3.51
C ARG A 129 -32.70 40.25 -4.55
N GLY A 130 -32.57 39.44 -5.60
CA GLY A 130 -33.62 39.19 -6.61
C GLY A 130 -33.21 39.34 -8.08
N GLU A 131 -32.14 40.08 -8.41
CA GLU A 131 -31.63 40.11 -9.79
C GLU A 131 -30.84 38.83 -10.08
N ARG A 132 -31.24 38.06 -11.10
CA ARG A 132 -30.60 36.77 -11.44
C ARG A 132 -29.46 36.87 -12.46
N GLU A 133 -29.55 37.81 -13.39
CA GLU A 133 -28.52 38.02 -14.41
C GLU A 133 -27.98 39.44 -14.31
N MET A 134 -26.66 39.56 -14.33
CA MET A 134 -25.94 40.82 -14.32
C MET A 134 -25.41 41.12 -15.72
N PHE A 135 -25.77 42.27 -16.26
CA PHE A 135 -25.26 42.74 -17.55
C PHE A 135 -24.19 43.81 -17.31
N LEU A 136 -22.99 43.59 -17.84
CA LEU A 136 -21.89 44.55 -17.75
C LEU A 136 -21.40 44.92 -19.15
N ARG A 137 -21.68 46.16 -19.56
CA ARG A 137 -21.04 46.77 -20.71
C ARG A 137 -19.69 47.35 -20.31
N LEU A 138 -18.62 46.85 -20.92
CA LEU A 138 -17.24 47.22 -20.61
C LEU A 138 -16.87 48.53 -21.32
N ALA A 139 -15.81 49.19 -20.84
CA ALA A 139 -15.34 50.45 -21.40
C ALA A 139 -14.89 50.29 -22.87
N PRO A 140 -14.94 51.37 -23.69
CA PRO A 140 -14.57 51.33 -25.12
C PRO A 140 -13.15 50.81 -25.40
N GLU A 141 -12.28 50.88 -24.39
CA GLU A 141 -10.87 50.49 -24.44
C GLU A 141 -10.65 48.98 -24.28
N VAL A 142 -11.72 48.23 -23.97
CA VAL A 142 -11.67 46.78 -23.74
C VAL A 142 -12.07 46.02 -25.00
N HIS A 143 -11.09 45.40 -25.66
CA HIS A 143 -11.30 44.58 -26.84
C HIS A 143 -11.57 43.10 -26.52
N GLY A 144 -12.30 42.42 -27.39
CA GLY A 144 -12.72 41.03 -27.22
C GLY A 144 -11.59 40.03 -26.92
N LEU A 145 -10.41 40.17 -27.54
CA LEU A 145 -9.26 39.28 -27.28
C LEU A 145 -8.72 39.42 -25.85
N GLY A 146 -8.63 40.66 -25.34
CA GLY A 146 -8.20 40.91 -23.97
C GLY A 146 -9.19 40.37 -22.94
N LEU A 147 -10.49 40.47 -23.25
CA LEU A 147 -11.55 39.92 -22.41
C LEU A 147 -11.51 38.39 -22.34
N VAL A 148 -11.35 37.72 -23.48
CA VAL A 148 -11.23 36.26 -23.54
C VAL A 148 -10.05 35.78 -22.70
N ALA A 149 -8.89 36.45 -22.77
CA ALA A 149 -7.70 36.08 -22.00
C ALA A 149 -7.90 36.22 -20.48
N VAL A 150 -8.60 37.28 -20.03
CA VAL A 150 -8.90 37.47 -18.59
C VAL A 150 -9.89 36.39 -18.11
N VAL A 151 -10.89 36.06 -18.93
CA VAL A 151 -11.83 34.99 -18.61
C VAL A 151 -11.11 33.64 -18.58
N GLU A 152 -10.31 33.33 -19.60
CA GLU A 152 -9.50 32.11 -19.65
C GLU A 152 -8.64 31.96 -18.38
N PHE A 153 -7.93 33.01 -18.00
CA PHE A 153 -7.12 33.02 -16.77
C PHE A 153 -7.93 32.70 -15.50
N ALA A 154 -9.17 33.19 -15.42
CA ALA A 154 -10.02 32.94 -14.25
C ALA A 154 -10.39 31.47 -14.08
N TYR A 155 -10.44 30.69 -15.15
CA TYR A 155 -10.77 29.26 -15.13
C TYR A 155 -9.53 28.35 -15.24
N THR A 156 -8.48 28.74 -15.96
CA THR A 156 -7.31 27.89 -16.22
C THR A 156 -6.07 28.29 -15.43
N GLY A 157 -6.04 29.49 -14.83
CA GLY A 157 -4.85 30.04 -14.19
C GLY A 157 -3.69 30.35 -15.15
N VAL A 158 -3.90 30.20 -16.47
CA VAL A 158 -2.89 30.40 -17.52
C VAL A 158 -3.36 31.51 -18.47
N ILE A 159 -2.40 32.24 -19.02
CA ILE A 159 -2.65 33.20 -20.11
C ILE A 159 -1.82 32.77 -21.31
N THR A 160 -2.46 32.25 -22.37
CA THR A 160 -1.73 32.01 -23.62
C THR A 160 -1.54 33.33 -24.35
N THR A 161 -0.35 33.92 -24.31
CA THR A 161 -0.08 35.22 -24.95
C THR A 161 0.76 35.11 -26.22
N THR A 162 0.36 35.83 -27.27
CA THR A 162 1.24 36.24 -28.38
C THR A 162 1.76 37.67 -28.12
N SER A 163 2.93 38.04 -28.67
CA SER A 163 3.58 39.33 -28.39
C SER A 163 2.75 40.58 -28.75
N LYS A 164 1.77 40.43 -29.66
CA LYS A 164 0.86 41.50 -30.09
C LYS A 164 -0.34 41.71 -29.16
N ASP A 165 -0.70 40.71 -28.35
CA ASP A 165 -1.95 40.71 -27.58
C ASP A 165 -1.77 41.30 -26.16
N LYS A 166 -0.51 41.44 -25.71
CA LYS A 166 -0.17 41.87 -24.34
C LYS A 166 -0.70 43.25 -23.97
N ALA A 167 -0.72 44.19 -24.92
CA ALA A 167 -1.24 45.54 -24.67
C ALA A 167 -2.76 45.52 -24.40
N GLN A 168 -3.51 44.72 -25.17
CA GLN A 168 -4.95 44.59 -25.02
C GLN A 168 -5.34 43.88 -23.73
N ILE A 169 -4.60 42.83 -23.35
CA ILE A 169 -4.80 42.12 -22.08
C ILE A 169 -4.51 43.06 -20.90
N GLN A 170 -3.44 43.87 -20.98
CA GLN A 170 -3.10 44.82 -19.92
C GLN A 170 -4.18 45.88 -19.72
N THR A 171 -4.70 46.48 -20.80
CA THR A 171 -5.81 47.46 -20.72
C THR A 171 -7.07 46.83 -20.14
N THR A 172 -7.40 45.61 -20.56
CA THR A 172 -8.58 44.88 -20.07
C THR A 172 -8.45 44.53 -18.58
N ALA A 173 -7.29 44.04 -18.15
CA ALA A 173 -7.02 43.72 -16.75
C ALA A 173 -7.04 44.97 -15.85
N GLN A 174 -6.61 46.13 -16.34
CA GLN A 174 -6.73 47.41 -15.61
C GLN A 174 -8.20 47.83 -15.47
N SER A 175 -8.97 47.75 -16.55
CA SER A 175 -10.40 48.10 -16.57
C SER A 175 -11.24 47.20 -15.64
N LEU A 176 -10.97 45.89 -15.65
CA LEU A 176 -11.61 44.92 -14.75
C LEU A 176 -11.02 44.91 -13.33
N GLY A 177 -9.92 45.61 -13.07
CA GLY A 177 -9.24 45.58 -11.77
C GLY A 177 -8.75 44.18 -11.39
N ALA A 178 -8.00 43.53 -12.29
CA ALA A 178 -7.42 42.20 -12.14
C ALA A 178 -5.90 42.26 -11.84
N PRO A 179 -5.49 42.44 -10.56
CA PRO A 179 -4.09 42.72 -10.21
C PRO A 179 -3.14 41.55 -10.49
N ARG A 180 -3.59 40.30 -10.30
CA ARG A 180 -2.79 39.09 -10.53
C ARG A 180 -2.33 38.96 -11.98
N ILE A 181 -3.20 39.30 -12.94
CA ILE A 181 -2.87 39.31 -14.37
C ILE A 181 -1.81 40.39 -14.67
N LEU A 182 -1.94 41.56 -14.05
CA LEU A 182 -0.97 42.65 -14.20
C LEU A 182 0.40 42.32 -13.61
N GLU A 183 0.45 41.55 -12.53
CA GLU A 183 1.71 41.05 -11.94
C GLU A 183 2.39 40.02 -12.85
N LEU A 184 1.64 39.06 -13.39
CA LEU A 184 2.19 38.06 -14.32
C LEU A 184 2.78 38.72 -15.58
N LEU A 185 2.10 39.72 -16.15
CA LEU A 185 2.59 40.47 -17.31
C LEU A 185 3.82 41.35 -17.00
N LYS A 186 4.06 41.73 -15.74
CA LYS A 186 5.28 42.45 -15.31
C LYS A 186 6.46 41.51 -15.16
N VAL A 187 6.27 40.34 -14.53
CA VAL A 187 7.31 39.34 -14.31
C VAL A 187 7.88 38.82 -15.64
N GLU A 188 7.05 38.60 -16.65
CA GLU A 188 7.54 38.24 -17.99
C GLU A 188 8.42 39.31 -18.66
N LYS A 189 8.13 40.60 -18.41
CA LYS A 189 8.94 41.72 -18.94
C LYS A 189 10.31 41.80 -18.26
N GLU A 190 10.40 41.44 -16.98
CA GLU A 190 11.65 41.39 -16.19
C GLU A 190 12.53 40.21 -16.63
N ILE A 191 11.94 39.03 -16.87
CA ILE A 191 12.64 37.84 -17.36
C ILE A 191 13.27 38.08 -18.75
N GLN A 192 12.59 38.81 -19.63
CA GLN A 192 13.13 39.20 -20.95
C GLN A 192 14.25 40.24 -20.87
N LYS A 193 14.40 40.97 -19.76
CA LYS A 193 15.45 41.98 -19.54
C LYS A 193 16.71 41.46 -18.85
N GLY A 194 16.81 40.16 -18.56
CA GLY A 194 18.07 39.51 -18.20
C GLY A 194 18.41 39.40 -16.70
N ASN A 195 17.51 39.76 -15.78
CA ASN A 195 17.73 39.52 -14.34
C ASN A 195 17.35 38.08 -13.96
N LYS A 196 18.36 37.21 -13.79
CA LYS A 196 18.22 35.84 -13.28
C LYS A 196 18.41 35.78 -11.75
N GLU A 197 17.62 36.55 -10.99
CA GLU A 197 17.43 36.22 -9.57
C GLU A 197 16.14 35.39 -9.43
N LYS A 198 16.21 34.32 -8.64
CA LYS A 198 15.18 33.28 -8.47
C LYS A 198 13.86 33.87 -7.92
N GLN A 199 13.03 34.47 -8.75
CA GLN A 199 11.62 34.67 -8.44
C GLN A 199 10.84 33.47 -8.98
N LYS A 200 10.26 32.68 -8.07
CA LYS A 200 9.32 31.59 -8.39
C LYS A 200 8.20 32.17 -9.25
N THR A 201 8.18 31.85 -10.54
CA THR A 201 6.97 31.98 -11.36
C THR A 201 5.92 31.07 -10.72
N SER A 202 4.86 31.65 -10.16
CA SER A 202 3.75 30.88 -9.58
C SER A 202 3.18 29.95 -10.63
N SER A 203 3.01 28.67 -10.27
CA SER A 203 2.40 27.68 -11.17
C SER A 203 0.93 28.03 -11.45
N ALA A 204 0.36 27.48 -12.53
CA ALA A 204 -1.07 27.62 -12.81
C ALA A 204 -1.93 27.11 -11.64
N GLU A 205 -1.48 26.03 -10.99
CA GLU A 205 -2.09 25.45 -9.80
C GLU A 205 -2.11 26.43 -8.61
N ASP A 206 -1.01 27.18 -8.38
CA ASP A 206 -0.96 28.22 -7.35
C ASP A 206 -2.00 29.32 -7.62
N GLN A 207 -2.20 29.68 -8.89
CA GLN A 207 -3.19 30.69 -9.29
C GLN A 207 -4.63 30.20 -9.06
N MET A 208 -4.93 28.94 -9.38
CA MET A 208 -6.22 28.33 -9.08
C MET A 208 -6.48 28.24 -7.58
N LYS A 209 -5.46 27.88 -6.79
CA LYS A 209 -5.54 27.82 -5.32
C LYS A 209 -5.92 29.17 -4.72
N VAL A 210 -5.28 30.25 -5.17
CA VAL A 210 -5.61 31.62 -4.74
C VAL A 210 -7.04 31.99 -5.14
N SER A 211 -7.48 31.63 -6.36
CA SER A 211 -8.85 31.86 -6.79
C SER A 211 -9.87 31.14 -5.91
N LEU A 212 -9.65 29.87 -5.58
CA LEU A 212 -10.54 29.11 -4.70
C LEU A 212 -10.57 29.67 -3.27
N GLN A 213 -9.41 30.10 -2.73
CA GLN A 213 -9.34 30.78 -1.44
C GLN A 213 -10.15 32.09 -1.43
N SER A 214 -10.09 32.86 -2.51
CA SER A 214 -10.91 34.06 -2.69
C SER A 214 -12.41 33.73 -2.69
N ILE A 215 -12.82 32.67 -3.40
CA ILE A 215 -14.22 32.19 -3.41
C ILE A 215 -14.66 31.76 -2.00
N ASN A 216 -13.80 31.09 -1.23
CA ASN A 216 -14.08 30.71 0.15
C ASN A 216 -14.23 31.93 1.07
N GLN A 217 -13.44 32.99 0.84
CA GLN A 217 -13.60 34.25 1.56
C GLN A 217 -14.95 34.92 1.24
N LEU A 218 -15.38 34.90 -0.03
CA LEU A 218 -16.69 35.42 -0.42
C LEU A 218 -17.84 34.67 0.28
N LEU A 219 -17.71 33.36 0.48
CA LEU A 219 -18.66 32.58 1.28
C LEU A 219 -18.70 33.05 2.75
N ALA A 220 -17.53 33.25 3.38
CA ALA A 220 -17.44 33.72 4.76
C ALA A 220 -18.08 35.11 4.95
N GLU A 221 -17.92 35.98 3.96
CA GLU A 221 -18.53 37.33 3.91
C GLU A 221 -20.01 37.30 3.45
N ARG A 222 -20.55 36.13 3.07
CA ARG A 222 -21.88 35.93 2.49
C ARG A 222 -22.15 36.77 1.24
N VAL A 223 -21.11 36.99 0.44
CA VAL A 223 -21.16 37.77 -0.80
C VAL A 223 -21.47 36.84 -1.97
N GLY A 224 -22.56 37.11 -2.69
CA GLY A 224 -22.91 36.35 -3.89
C GLY A 224 -23.59 35.00 -3.64
N CYS A 225 -23.94 34.66 -2.40
CA CYS A 225 -24.70 33.46 -2.09
C CYS A 225 -26.11 33.52 -2.70
N ASP A 226 -26.47 32.50 -3.47
CA ASP A 226 -27.69 32.41 -4.29
C ASP A 226 -28.61 31.24 -3.86
N VAL A 227 -28.25 30.55 -2.77
CA VAL A 227 -29.06 29.51 -2.13
C VAL A 227 -28.81 29.43 -0.62
N GLU A 228 -29.90 29.24 0.13
CA GLU A 228 -29.92 28.91 1.56
C GLU A 228 -30.34 27.45 1.73
N LEU A 229 -29.47 26.61 2.27
CA LEU A 229 -29.71 25.19 2.52
C LEU A 229 -30.09 25.00 3.99
N VAL A 230 -31.29 24.47 4.24
CA VAL A 230 -31.80 24.24 5.60
C VAL A 230 -31.62 22.77 5.97
N VAL A 231 -30.81 22.50 6.99
CA VAL A 231 -30.48 21.15 7.49
C VAL A 231 -30.72 21.11 8.99
N GLU A 232 -31.59 20.23 9.48
CA GLU A 232 -31.98 20.14 10.90
C GLU A 232 -32.37 21.51 11.52
N GLY A 233 -32.93 22.42 10.72
CA GLY A 233 -33.30 23.77 11.14
C GLY A 233 -32.14 24.79 11.17
N ILE A 234 -30.91 24.37 10.86
CA ILE A 234 -29.75 25.25 10.67
C ILE A 234 -29.69 25.69 9.21
N VAL A 235 -29.40 26.98 8.97
CA VAL A 235 -29.34 27.58 7.64
C VAL A 235 -27.89 27.77 7.19
N PHE A 236 -27.53 27.13 6.09
CA PHE A 236 -26.23 27.25 5.43
C PHE A 236 -26.35 28.09 4.16
N ASN A 237 -25.52 29.11 4.00
CA ASN A 237 -25.45 29.88 2.77
C ASN A 237 -24.45 29.22 1.82
N ALA A 238 -24.74 29.17 0.53
CA ALA A 238 -23.83 28.57 -0.45
C ALA A 238 -23.99 29.21 -1.83
N HIS A 239 -23.11 28.80 -2.74
CA HIS A 239 -23.15 29.18 -4.15
C HIS A 239 -23.55 27.96 -5.00
N ARG A 240 -24.67 28.05 -5.74
CA ARG A 240 -25.20 26.96 -6.58
C ARG A 240 -24.17 26.45 -7.57
N VAL A 241 -23.39 27.36 -8.16
CA VAL A 241 -22.34 27.02 -9.14
C VAL A 241 -21.30 26.08 -8.55
N LEU A 242 -20.83 26.33 -7.31
CA LEU A 242 -19.79 25.52 -6.67
C LEU A 242 -20.33 24.16 -6.21
N LEU A 243 -21.54 24.15 -5.65
CA LEU A 243 -22.22 22.90 -5.27
C LEU A 243 -22.50 22.01 -6.49
N THR A 244 -22.93 22.62 -7.59
CA THR A 244 -23.17 21.92 -8.87
C THR A 244 -21.89 21.35 -9.46
N ALA A 245 -20.77 22.07 -9.33
CA ALA A 245 -19.47 21.59 -9.79
C ALA A 245 -18.93 20.45 -8.92
N SER A 246 -19.27 20.41 -7.63
CA SER A 246 -18.75 19.42 -6.66
C SER A 246 -19.63 18.18 -6.50
N SER A 247 -20.92 18.24 -6.87
CA SER A 247 -21.91 17.21 -6.60
C SER A 247 -22.94 17.07 -7.72
N ASN A 248 -23.11 15.83 -8.17
CA ASN A 248 -24.10 15.49 -9.21
C ASN A 248 -25.55 15.61 -8.70
N TYR A 249 -25.77 15.43 -7.40
CA TYR A 249 -27.07 15.65 -6.78
C TYR A 249 -27.51 17.11 -6.90
N PHE A 250 -26.64 18.04 -6.50
CA PHE A 250 -26.94 19.48 -6.61
C PHE A 250 -26.97 19.93 -8.06
N ARG A 251 -26.14 19.34 -8.93
CA ARG A 251 -26.25 19.54 -10.37
C ARG A 251 -27.62 19.18 -10.90
N GLY A 252 -28.10 17.98 -10.60
CA GLY A 252 -29.46 17.57 -10.91
C GLY A 252 -30.48 18.57 -10.39
N MET A 253 -30.43 18.88 -9.09
CA MET A 253 -31.33 19.80 -8.39
C MET A 253 -31.44 21.16 -9.05
N PHE A 254 -30.32 21.77 -9.42
CA PHE A 254 -30.29 23.15 -9.91
C PHE A 254 -30.40 23.28 -11.42
N THR A 255 -30.10 22.25 -12.20
CA THR A 255 -30.08 22.35 -13.67
C THR A 255 -31.23 21.63 -14.39
N THR A 256 -31.97 20.72 -13.73
CA THR A 256 -33.00 19.89 -14.41
C THR A 256 -34.42 20.46 -14.35
N GLY A 257 -34.58 21.71 -13.93
CA GLY A 257 -35.89 22.37 -13.85
C GLY A 257 -36.76 21.93 -12.66
N MET A 258 -36.16 21.31 -11.64
CA MET A 258 -36.82 21.04 -10.36
C MET A 258 -37.25 22.35 -9.66
N ARG A 259 -38.21 22.27 -8.72
CA ARG A 259 -38.72 23.45 -8.00
C ARG A 259 -37.61 24.19 -7.25
N GLU A 260 -36.68 23.42 -6.70
CA GLU A 260 -35.49 23.82 -5.94
C GLU A 260 -34.52 24.66 -6.79
N SER A 261 -34.57 24.55 -8.12
CA SER A 261 -33.81 25.41 -9.03
C SER A 261 -34.23 26.89 -8.93
N GLN A 262 -35.46 27.15 -8.48
CA GLN A 262 -36.05 28.49 -8.40
C GLN A 262 -36.18 29.00 -6.97
N GLN A 263 -36.05 28.13 -5.97
CA GLN A 263 -36.26 28.49 -4.55
C GLN A 263 -34.99 29.04 -3.92
N GLU A 264 -35.10 30.17 -3.22
CA GLU A 264 -33.99 30.75 -2.46
C GLU A 264 -33.60 29.89 -1.25
N SER A 265 -34.57 29.18 -0.66
CA SER A 265 -34.35 28.27 0.47
C SER A 265 -34.75 26.84 0.12
N VAL A 266 -33.83 25.89 0.30
CA VAL A 266 -34.03 24.46 0.01
C VAL A 266 -33.74 23.65 1.28
N SER A 267 -34.72 22.85 1.72
CA SER A 267 -34.56 21.98 2.88
C SER A 267 -33.99 20.63 2.48
N LEU A 268 -32.86 20.24 3.07
CA LEU A 268 -32.27 18.92 2.89
C LEU A 268 -32.72 18.02 4.05
N LEU A 269 -33.15 16.81 3.72
CA LEU A 269 -33.61 15.81 4.68
C LEU A 269 -32.57 14.69 4.82
N LEU A 270 -32.59 14.01 5.96
CA LEU A 270 -31.80 12.79 6.23
C LEU A 270 -30.28 13.01 6.25
N VAL A 271 -29.81 14.18 6.67
CA VAL A 271 -28.38 14.45 6.95
C VAL A 271 -28.26 15.26 8.22
N ARG A 272 -27.22 15.01 9.02
CA ARG A 272 -26.95 15.81 10.22
C ARG A 272 -26.29 17.13 9.83
N ALA A 273 -26.61 18.21 10.53
CA ALA A 273 -26.09 19.54 10.20
C ALA A 273 -24.55 19.61 10.26
N ALA A 274 -23.93 18.89 11.21
CA ALA A 274 -22.46 18.83 11.33
C ALA A 274 -21.79 18.16 10.11
N GLU A 275 -22.35 17.05 9.63
CA GLU A 275 -21.83 16.36 8.44
C GLU A 275 -21.94 17.23 7.20
N PHE A 276 -23.08 17.91 7.06
CA PHE A 276 -23.32 18.78 5.92
C PHE A 276 -22.39 20.00 5.93
N GLU A 277 -22.11 20.57 7.10
CA GLU A 277 -21.15 21.68 7.25
C GLU A 277 -19.77 21.29 6.75
N ASP A 278 -19.29 20.09 7.10
CA ASP A 278 -17.99 19.59 6.66
C ASP A 278 -17.95 19.26 5.16
N LEU A 279 -19.04 18.71 4.59
CA LEU A 279 -19.16 18.50 3.14
C LEU A 279 -19.18 19.83 2.38
N LEU A 280 -19.90 20.83 2.91
CA LEU A 280 -19.91 22.17 2.34
C LEU A 280 -18.51 22.78 2.40
N HIS A 281 -17.83 22.69 3.54
CA HIS A 281 -16.44 23.14 3.67
C HIS A 281 -15.51 22.43 2.69
N CYS A 282 -15.70 21.12 2.44
CA CYS A 282 -14.95 20.37 1.44
C CYS A 282 -15.16 20.92 0.02
N ALA A 283 -16.36 21.40 -0.34
CA ALA A 283 -16.62 22.01 -1.65
C ALA A 283 -15.78 23.28 -1.91
N TYR A 284 -15.42 24.02 -0.85
CA TYR A 284 -14.66 25.26 -0.96
C TYR A 284 -13.16 25.08 -0.71
N THR A 285 -12.74 23.95 -0.16
CA THR A 285 -11.33 23.74 0.24
C THR A 285 -10.68 22.51 -0.36
N GLY A 286 -11.46 21.52 -0.81
CA GLY A 286 -10.95 20.21 -1.19
C GLY A 286 -10.33 19.43 -0.03
N THR A 287 -10.73 19.76 1.21
CA THR A 287 -10.21 19.13 2.43
C THR A 287 -11.32 18.61 3.31
N LEU A 288 -11.08 17.44 3.93
CA LEU A 288 -12.03 16.80 4.84
C LEU A 288 -11.28 16.26 6.07
N ALA A 289 -11.84 16.47 7.25
CA ALA A 289 -11.30 15.96 8.51
C ALA A 289 -11.92 14.59 8.78
N LEU A 290 -11.09 13.53 8.76
CA LEU A 290 -11.56 12.15 8.83
C LEU A 290 -11.02 11.44 10.08
N GLY A 291 -11.85 10.58 10.64
CA GLY A 291 -11.58 9.66 11.74
C GLY A 291 -12.57 8.49 11.71
N TRP A 292 -12.27 7.42 12.44
CA TRP A 292 -13.09 6.20 12.47
C TRP A 292 -14.49 6.42 13.03
N ASN A 293 -14.66 7.43 13.89
CA ASN A 293 -15.94 7.82 14.46
C ASN A 293 -16.93 8.42 13.45
N CYS A 294 -16.45 9.03 12.36
CA CYS A 294 -17.29 9.79 11.42
C CYS A 294 -17.20 9.30 9.97
N VAL A 295 -16.18 8.50 9.60
CA VAL A 295 -15.93 8.13 8.20
C VAL A 295 -17.10 7.41 7.54
N PHE A 296 -17.78 6.49 8.24
CA PHE A 296 -18.91 5.78 7.68
C PHE A 296 -20.08 6.73 7.40
N GLU A 297 -20.35 7.65 8.33
CA GLU A 297 -21.41 8.65 8.21
C GLU A 297 -21.12 9.62 7.04
N PHE A 298 -19.89 10.12 6.93
CA PHE A 298 -19.45 10.93 5.79
C PHE A 298 -19.52 10.19 4.46
N THR A 299 -19.17 8.91 4.44
CA THR A 299 -19.27 8.09 3.23
C THR A 299 -20.72 7.95 2.79
N CYS A 300 -21.64 7.71 3.74
CA CYS A 300 -23.08 7.67 3.47
C CYS A 300 -23.59 9.00 2.90
N ALA A 301 -23.27 10.11 3.56
CA ALA A 301 -23.68 11.45 3.13
C ALA A 301 -23.10 11.79 1.74
N SER A 302 -21.84 11.42 1.48
CA SER A 302 -21.20 11.63 0.18
C SER A 302 -21.86 10.81 -0.94
N ILE A 303 -22.28 9.57 -0.66
CA ILE A 303 -23.03 8.75 -1.62
C ILE A 303 -24.42 9.37 -1.87
N GLN A 304 -25.13 9.73 -0.80
CA GLN A 304 -26.46 10.34 -0.87
C GLN A 304 -26.46 11.62 -1.71
N PHE A 305 -25.49 12.51 -1.48
CA PHE A 305 -25.33 13.75 -2.23
C PHE A 305 -24.49 13.59 -3.51
N GLN A 306 -24.08 12.38 -3.88
CA GLN A 306 -23.19 12.12 -5.02
C GLN A 306 -22.01 13.11 -5.06
N PHE A 307 -21.41 13.34 -3.89
CA PHE A 307 -20.32 14.26 -3.66
C PHE A 307 -18.99 13.52 -3.86
N GLU A 308 -18.53 13.48 -5.10
CA GLU A 308 -17.40 12.66 -5.51
C GLU A 308 -16.07 13.03 -4.81
N PRO A 309 -15.72 14.31 -4.59
CA PRO A 309 -14.46 14.66 -3.92
C PRO A 309 -14.36 14.16 -2.47
N ALA A 310 -15.44 14.29 -1.70
CA ALA A 310 -15.53 13.79 -0.33
C ALA A 310 -15.59 12.27 -0.30
N LEU A 311 -16.34 11.63 -1.22
CA LEU A 311 -16.40 10.17 -1.34
C LEU A 311 -15.01 9.59 -1.62
N SER A 312 -14.26 10.18 -2.56
CA SER A 312 -12.89 9.77 -2.88
C SER A 312 -11.98 9.86 -1.66
N LEU A 313 -12.05 10.95 -0.88
CA LEU A 313 -11.27 11.09 0.37
C LEU A 313 -11.65 10.02 1.41
N CYS A 314 -12.94 9.77 1.60
CA CYS A 314 -13.42 8.75 2.55
C CYS A 314 -12.99 7.34 2.15
N LEU A 315 -13.11 6.98 0.87
CA LEU A 315 -12.68 5.67 0.36
C LEU A 315 -11.16 5.50 0.47
N ASN A 316 -10.39 6.55 0.18
CA ASN A 316 -8.93 6.52 0.37
C ASN A 316 -8.53 6.32 1.84
N PHE A 317 -9.24 6.96 2.77
CA PHE A 317 -9.06 6.73 4.21
C PHE A 317 -9.37 5.27 4.57
N LEU A 318 -10.56 4.78 4.18
CA LEU A 318 -10.99 3.41 4.45
C LEU A 318 -10.08 2.38 3.83
N GLN A 319 -9.38 2.65 2.72
CA GLN A 319 -8.44 1.70 2.12
C GLN A 319 -7.06 1.71 2.81
N ARG A 320 -6.62 2.87 3.32
CA ARG A 320 -5.27 3.05 3.88
C ARG A 320 -5.17 2.67 5.35
N GLU A 321 -6.21 2.94 6.12
CA GLU A 321 -6.19 2.84 7.59
C GLU A 321 -6.80 1.51 8.11
N ILE A 322 -7.04 0.52 7.23
CA ILE A 322 -7.59 -0.77 7.67
C ILE A 322 -6.65 -1.44 8.66
N ASP A 323 -7.22 -1.88 9.78
CA ASP A 323 -6.56 -2.62 10.84
C ASP A 323 -7.36 -3.85 11.25
N VAL A 324 -6.83 -4.62 12.20
CA VAL A 324 -7.47 -5.85 12.70
C VAL A 324 -8.77 -5.57 13.48
N GLN A 325 -8.96 -4.35 14.00
CA GLN A 325 -10.15 -3.96 14.75
C GLN A 325 -11.27 -3.41 13.87
N ASN A 326 -10.99 -2.88 12.68
CA ASN A 326 -11.95 -2.20 11.83
C ASN A 326 -12.29 -2.98 10.54
N CYS A 327 -11.47 -3.95 10.13
CA CYS A 327 -11.60 -4.63 8.84
C CYS A 327 -12.98 -5.27 8.62
N LEU A 328 -13.59 -5.86 9.66
CA LEU A 328 -14.91 -6.48 9.57
C LEU A 328 -16.04 -5.46 9.40
N ASP A 329 -15.92 -4.29 10.02
CA ASP A 329 -16.90 -3.21 9.88
C ASP A 329 -16.81 -2.62 8.48
N VAL A 330 -15.59 -2.39 7.98
CA VAL A 330 -15.35 -1.92 6.61
C VAL A 330 -15.88 -2.92 5.59
N ALA A 331 -15.65 -4.23 5.78
CA ALA A 331 -16.19 -5.26 4.90
C ALA A 331 -17.73 -5.28 4.90
N SER A 332 -18.35 -5.21 6.08
CA SER A 332 -19.82 -5.20 6.24
C SER A 332 -20.44 -3.94 5.64
N PHE A 333 -19.79 -2.79 5.83
CA PHE A 333 -20.19 -1.52 5.23
C PHE A 333 -20.06 -1.55 3.71
N ALA A 334 -18.94 -2.04 3.18
CA ALA A 334 -18.72 -2.17 1.76
C ALA A 334 -19.75 -3.10 1.10
N ASP A 335 -20.12 -4.20 1.76
CA ASP A 335 -21.17 -5.11 1.30
C ASP A 335 -22.55 -4.42 1.27
N ALA A 336 -22.90 -3.68 2.32
CA ALA A 336 -24.18 -2.98 2.42
C ALA A 336 -24.38 -1.93 1.30
N TYR A 337 -23.31 -1.27 0.87
CA TYR A 337 -23.33 -0.24 -0.19
C TYR A 337 -22.89 -0.75 -1.57
N GLY A 338 -22.63 -2.06 -1.73
CA GLY A 338 -22.23 -2.66 -3.00
C GLY A 338 -20.84 -2.24 -3.52
N MET A 339 -19.93 -1.88 -2.60
CA MET A 339 -18.56 -1.46 -2.92
C MET A 339 -17.63 -2.68 -3.04
N ALA A 340 -17.63 -3.33 -4.21
CA ALA A 340 -16.89 -4.58 -4.43
C ALA A 340 -15.38 -4.45 -4.15
N ASP A 341 -14.74 -3.39 -4.64
CA ASP A 341 -13.28 -3.21 -4.50
C ASP A 341 -12.85 -3.04 -3.04
N LEU A 342 -13.62 -2.26 -2.26
CA LEU A 342 -13.37 -2.05 -0.83
C LEU A 342 -13.63 -3.32 -0.03
N LYS A 343 -14.70 -4.05 -0.37
CA LYS A 343 -15.02 -5.34 0.26
C LYS A 343 -13.93 -6.37 0.03
N GLU A 344 -13.46 -6.53 -1.22
CA GLU A 344 -12.37 -7.45 -1.55
C GLU A 344 -11.09 -7.09 -0.77
N LEU A 345 -10.79 -5.80 -0.65
CA LEU A 345 -9.63 -5.33 0.10
C LEU A 345 -9.73 -5.63 1.61
N ALA A 346 -10.90 -5.38 2.21
CA ALA A 346 -11.14 -5.67 3.63
C ALA A 346 -11.16 -7.18 3.92
N ASP A 347 -11.74 -7.99 3.04
CA ASP A 347 -11.76 -9.45 3.15
C ASP A 347 -10.37 -10.05 3.00
N ASP A 348 -9.60 -9.60 2.02
CA ASP A 348 -8.22 -10.03 1.86
C ASP A 348 -7.38 -9.71 3.11
N PHE A 349 -7.59 -8.54 3.70
CA PHE A 349 -6.95 -8.15 4.95
C PHE A 349 -7.37 -9.07 6.11
N ALA A 350 -8.67 -9.34 6.27
CA ALA A 350 -9.19 -10.23 7.29
C ALA A 350 -8.62 -11.67 7.16
N LEU A 351 -8.53 -12.18 5.92
CA LEU A 351 -7.95 -13.49 5.63
C LEU A 351 -6.44 -13.55 5.91
N ARG A 352 -5.70 -12.45 5.75
CA ARG A 352 -4.26 -12.36 6.09
C ARG A 352 -4.00 -12.43 7.58
N HIS A 353 -4.76 -11.64 8.32
CA HIS A 353 -4.59 -11.43 9.77
C HIS A 353 -5.58 -12.29 10.57
N PHE A 354 -6.06 -13.41 10.01
CA PHE A 354 -7.12 -14.22 10.60
C PHE A 354 -6.80 -14.67 12.03
N GLN A 355 -5.54 -15.01 12.32
CA GLN A 355 -5.12 -15.38 13.68
C GLN A 355 -5.33 -14.23 14.68
N GLU A 356 -4.88 -13.02 14.34
CA GLU A 356 -5.04 -11.85 15.20
C GLU A 356 -6.51 -11.44 15.30
N LEU A 357 -7.23 -11.51 14.18
CA LEU A 357 -8.65 -11.23 14.10
C LEU A 357 -9.47 -12.15 15.01
N SER A 358 -9.16 -13.45 15.02
CA SER A 358 -9.86 -14.43 15.87
C SER A 358 -9.75 -14.16 17.37
N ALA A 359 -8.74 -13.38 17.79
CA ALA A 359 -8.56 -12.96 19.18
C ALA A 359 -9.34 -11.68 19.54
N THR A 360 -9.88 -10.96 18.55
CA THR A 360 -10.65 -9.74 18.77
C THR A 360 -12.09 -10.03 19.20
N PRO A 361 -12.73 -9.14 19.98
CA PRO A 361 -14.13 -9.32 20.35
C PRO A 361 -15.07 -9.24 19.14
N LYS A 362 -14.76 -8.42 18.14
CA LYS A 362 -15.60 -8.25 16.93
C LYS A 362 -15.69 -9.49 16.07
N PHE A 363 -14.70 -10.39 16.15
CA PHE A 363 -14.80 -11.71 15.51
C PHE A 363 -16.02 -12.49 16.00
N GLN A 364 -16.45 -12.26 17.24
CA GLN A 364 -17.65 -12.87 17.80
C GLN A 364 -18.93 -12.32 17.20
N ASP A 365 -18.92 -11.14 16.59
CA ASP A 365 -20.10 -10.53 15.97
C ASP A 365 -20.35 -11.05 14.54
N LEU A 366 -19.42 -11.83 13.98
CA LEU A 366 -19.57 -12.44 12.65
C LEU A 366 -20.76 -13.40 12.58
N SER A 367 -21.48 -13.35 11.44
CA SER A 367 -22.49 -14.34 11.11
C SER A 367 -21.85 -15.70 10.78
N ALA A 368 -22.61 -16.78 10.99
CA ALA A 368 -22.14 -18.14 10.66
C ALA A 368 -21.80 -18.28 9.17
N GLU A 369 -22.61 -17.69 8.29
CA GLU A 369 -22.42 -17.73 6.83
C GLU A 369 -21.10 -17.08 6.44
N ARG A 370 -20.81 -15.89 7.00
CA ARG A 370 -19.58 -15.16 6.71
C ARG A 370 -18.34 -15.89 7.22
N LEU A 371 -18.42 -16.49 8.40
CA LEU A 371 -17.32 -17.29 8.93
C LEU A 371 -17.06 -18.53 8.04
N ILE A 372 -18.12 -19.21 7.57
CA ILE A 372 -17.98 -20.33 6.63
C ILE A 372 -17.27 -19.90 5.34
N GLU A 373 -17.65 -18.75 4.76
CA GLU A 373 -16.98 -18.20 3.57
C GLU A 373 -15.47 -17.99 3.80
N PHE A 374 -15.08 -17.45 4.95
CA PHE A 374 -13.67 -17.28 5.30
C PHE A 374 -12.94 -18.60 5.47
N LEU A 375 -13.55 -19.60 6.13
CA LEU A 375 -12.95 -20.92 6.35
C LEU A 375 -12.75 -21.70 5.04
N GLN A 376 -13.73 -21.61 4.14
CA GLN A 376 -13.70 -22.24 2.82
C GLN A 376 -12.69 -21.58 1.87
N SER A 377 -12.36 -20.30 2.09
CA SER A 377 -11.39 -19.57 1.27
C SER A 377 -10.00 -20.21 1.29
N ASN A 378 -9.41 -20.37 0.10
CA ASN A 378 -8.03 -20.82 -0.06
C ASN A 378 -7.01 -19.76 0.39
N ALA A 379 -7.39 -18.48 0.39
CA ALA A 379 -6.51 -17.36 0.72
C ALA A 379 -6.33 -17.12 2.23
N LEU A 380 -7.04 -17.90 3.07
CA LEU A 380 -6.92 -17.87 4.52
C LEU A 380 -5.48 -18.17 4.96
N SER A 381 -4.86 -17.21 5.63
CA SER A 381 -3.50 -17.34 6.17
C SER A 381 -3.56 -17.61 7.67
N ALA A 382 -3.26 -18.85 8.05
CA ALA A 382 -3.09 -19.26 9.43
C ALA A 382 -1.77 -20.06 9.56
N PRO A 383 -1.11 -20.04 10.74
CA PRO A 383 0.11 -20.80 10.96
C PRO A 383 -0.13 -22.32 10.96
N SER A 384 -1.32 -22.75 11.39
CA SER A 384 -1.76 -24.14 11.42
C SER A 384 -3.27 -24.20 11.28
N GLU A 385 -3.80 -25.33 10.81
CA GLU A 385 -5.25 -25.56 10.80
C GLU A 385 -5.80 -25.70 12.24
N LEU A 386 -4.96 -26.07 13.21
CA LEU A 386 -5.36 -26.08 14.63
C LEU A 386 -5.76 -24.68 15.13
N THR A 387 -5.08 -23.62 14.66
CA THR A 387 -5.46 -22.24 14.97
C THR A 387 -6.84 -21.91 14.43
N VAL A 388 -7.15 -22.36 13.21
CA VAL A 388 -8.46 -22.18 12.58
C VAL A 388 -9.54 -22.90 13.37
N PHE A 389 -9.30 -24.16 13.75
CA PHE A 389 -10.20 -24.92 14.61
C PHE A 389 -10.46 -24.22 15.96
N ARG A 390 -9.41 -23.74 16.63
CA ARG A 390 -9.55 -23.02 17.91
C ARG A 390 -10.38 -21.74 17.77
N ALA A 391 -10.23 -21.01 16.66
CA ALA A 391 -11.05 -19.84 16.38
C ALA A 391 -12.55 -20.19 16.23
N VAL A 392 -12.86 -21.27 15.52
CA VAL A 392 -14.25 -21.77 15.36
C VAL A 392 -14.84 -22.20 16.71
N VAL A 393 -14.07 -22.94 17.52
CA VAL A 393 -14.49 -23.35 18.87
C VAL A 393 -14.78 -22.13 19.74
N ALA A 394 -13.86 -21.16 19.78
CA ALA A 394 -14.04 -19.93 20.55
C ALA A 394 -15.26 -19.12 20.07
N TRP A 395 -15.60 -19.19 18.78
CA TRP A 395 -16.81 -18.56 18.24
C TRP A 395 -18.08 -19.29 18.69
N VAL A 396 -18.11 -20.63 18.67
CA VAL A 396 -19.27 -21.42 19.13
C VAL A 396 -19.48 -21.25 20.64
N GLU A 397 -18.41 -21.24 21.43
CA GLU A 397 -18.47 -21.12 22.90
C GLU A 397 -19.00 -19.76 23.38
N ALA A 398 -18.90 -18.71 22.58
CA ALA A 398 -19.39 -17.38 22.95
C ALA A 398 -20.92 -17.26 22.99
N ASP A 399 -21.65 -18.03 22.16
CA ASP A 399 -23.11 -18.15 22.22
C ASP A 399 -23.56 -19.58 21.80
N PRO A 400 -23.45 -20.56 22.71
CA PRO A 400 -23.73 -21.95 22.38
C PRO A 400 -25.18 -22.17 21.92
N ALA A 401 -26.14 -21.45 22.49
CA ALA A 401 -27.57 -21.67 22.23
C ALA A 401 -27.94 -21.43 20.75
N ARG A 402 -27.37 -20.41 20.12
CA ARG A 402 -27.66 -20.06 18.71
C ARG A 402 -26.66 -20.67 17.72
N ARG A 403 -25.44 -20.98 18.17
CA ARG A 403 -24.32 -21.37 17.30
C ARG A 403 -24.09 -22.87 17.19
N LEU A 404 -24.51 -23.66 18.19
CA LEU A 404 -24.40 -25.14 18.13
C LEU A 404 -25.04 -25.76 16.87
N PRO A 405 -26.21 -25.31 16.35
CA PRO A 405 -26.77 -25.84 15.10
C PRO A 405 -25.90 -25.61 13.86
N HIS A 406 -25.03 -24.60 13.89
CA HIS A 406 -24.14 -24.25 12.78
C HIS A 406 -22.78 -24.98 12.88
N SER A 407 -22.50 -25.62 14.02
CA SER A 407 -21.21 -26.26 14.30
C SER A 407 -20.86 -27.33 13.27
N GLU A 408 -21.82 -28.10 12.76
CA GLU A 408 -21.56 -29.13 11.76
C GLU A 408 -21.02 -28.55 10.45
N LYS A 409 -21.67 -27.50 9.94
CA LYS A 409 -21.23 -26.80 8.73
C LYS A 409 -19.86 -26.14 8.94
N LEU A 410 -19.65 -25.51 10.09
CA LEU A 410 -18.37 -24.87 10.42
C LEU A 410 -17.23 -25.88 10.51
N MET A 411 -17.44 -27.01 11.18
CA MET A 411 -16.43 -28.07 11.29
C MET A 411 -16.15 -28.71 9.93
N SER A 412 -17.14 -28.86 9.05
CA SER A 412 -16.90 -29.34 7.67
C SER A 412 -16.07 -28.38 6.81
N ALA A 413 -15.97 -27.11 7.19
CA ALA A 413 -15.16 -26.11 6.50
C ALA A 413 -13.70 -26.08 7.00
N VAL A 414 -13.41 -26.67 8.18
CA VAL A 414 -12.05 -26.82 8.71
C VAL A 414 -11.39 -28.03 8.06
N ARG A 415 -10.21 -27.84 7.47
CA ARG A 415 -9.52 -28.85 6.66
C ARG A 415 -8.66 -29.75 7.53
N PHE A 416 -9.28 -30.68 8.27
CA PHE A 416 -8.57 -31.54 9.22
C PHE A 416 -7.41 -32.33 8.61
N SER A 417 -7.48 -32.64 7.31
CA SER A 417 -6.40 -33.27 6.53
C SER A 417 -5.06 -32.52 6.58
N PHE A 418 -5.05 -31.22 6.93
CA PHE A 418 -3.83 -30.40 7.03
C PHE A 418 -3.17 -30.43 8.42
N MET A 419 -3.81 -31.05 9.40
CA MET A 419 -3.25 -31.14 10.75
C MET A 419 -2.18 -32.24 10.83
N THR A 420 -1.18 -32.02 11.66
CA THR A 420 -0.30 -33.11 12.11
C THR A 420 -1.05 -34.03 13.05
N PHE A 421 -0.56 -35.27 13.20
CA PHE A 421 -1.10 -36.21 14.19
C PHE A 421 -1.07 -35.63 15.63
N LYS A 422 -0.08 -34.80 15.96
CA LYS A 422 0.01 -34.14 17.27
C LYS A 422 -1.12 -33.12 17.46
N GLU A 423 -1.36 -32.27 16.47
CA GLU A 423 -2.43 -31.27 16.50
C GLU A 423 -3.81 -31.93 16.50
N PHE A 424 -4.01 -32.99 15.70
CA PHE A 424 -5.27 -33.73 15.68
C PHE A 424 -5.59 -34.41 17.02
N ARG A 425 -4.58 -34.84 17.79
CA ARG A 425 -4.78 -35.33 19.16
C ARG A 425 -5.31 -34.25 20.10
N GLU A 426 -4.93 -33.00 19.90
CA GLU A 426 -5.43 -31.87 20.69
C GLU A 426 -6.89 -31.55 20.37
N VAL A 427 -7.30 -31.64 19.10
CA VAL A 427 -8.71 -31.50 18.67
C VAL A 427 -9.62 -32.46 19.45
N ARG A 428 -9.19 -33.71 19.63
CA ARG A 428 -9.93 -34.71 20.43
C ARG A 428 -10.12 -34.29 21.89
N ALA A 429 -9.14 -33.60 22.48
CA ALA A 429 -9.21 -33.16 23.87
C ALA A 429 -10.24 -32.03 24.07
N VAL A 430 -10.38 -31.15 23.07
CA VAL A 430 -11.35 -30.03 23.07
C VAL A 430 -12.76 -30.52 22.73
N ASN A 431 -12.90 -31.51 21.85
CA ASN A 431 -14.21 -32.07 21.52
C ASN A 431 -14.88 -32.76 22.73
N MET A 432 -14.08 -33.39 23.61
CA MET A 432 -14.58 -34.02 24.85
C MET A 432 -15.23 -33.01 25.82
N SER A 433 -14.88 -31.72 25.78
CA SER A 433 -15.53 -30.70 26.63
C SER A 433 -16.85 -30.17 26.07
N MET A 434 -17.01 -30.10 24.74
CA MET A 434 -18.28 -29.73 24.10
C MET A 434 -19.35 -30.81 24.21
N GLU A 435 -18.95 -32.08 24.35
CA GLU A 435 -19.84 -33.24 24.47
C GLU A 435 -20.48 -33.41 25.86
N CYS A 436 -20.14 -32.59 26.85
CA CYS A 436 -20.64 -32.75 28.23
C CYS A 436 -22.02 -32.10 28.50
N SER A 437 -22.69 -31.52 27.50
CA SER A 437 -24.02 -30.93 27.69
C SER A 437 -24.88 -31.01 26.42
N GLY A 438 -25.52 -32.16 26.18
CA GLY A 438 -26.56 -32.31 25.16
C GLY A 438 -26.63 -33.73 24.61
N GLY A 439 -27.75 -34.41 24.83
CA GLY A 439 -27.97 -35.83 24.55
C GLY A 439 -28.14 -36.24 23.08
N ASP A 440 -27.63 -35.46 22.12
CA ASP A 440 -27.58 -35.87 20.71
C ASP A 440 -26.12 -36.08 20.30
N LYS A 441 -25.80 -37.31 19.87
CA LYS A 441 -24.45 -37.72 19.46
C LYS A 441 -24.05 -36.96 18.19
N VAL A 442 -23.36 -35.85 18.37
CA VAL A 442 -22.78 -35.08 17.28
C VAL A 442 -21.66 -35.91 16.62
N GLU A 443 -21.92 -36.47 15.44
CA GLU A 443 -21.00 -37.34 14.66
C GLU A 443 -19.73 -36.64 14.13
N LEU A 444 -19.45 -35.40 14.54
CA LEU A 444 -18.40 -34.55 13.98
C LEU A 444 -17.01 -35.14 14.12
N TYR A 445 -16.70 -35.79 15.25
CA TYR A 445 -15.41 -36.45 15.41
C TYR A 445 -15.24 -37.61 14.44
N LYS A 446 -16.30 -38.39 14.16
CA LYS A 446 -16.24 -39.48 13.18
C LYS A 446 -16.05 -38.96 11.77
N SER A 447 -16.70 -37.84 11.42
CA SER A 447 -16.55 -37.20 10.10
C SER A 447 -15.16 -36.59 9.91
N ALA A 448 -14.65 -35.87 10.91
CA ALA A 448 -13.29 -35.33 10.90
C ALA A 448 -12.22 -36.44 10.85
N LEU A 449 -12.47 -37.58 11.52
CA LEU A 449 -11.57 -38.73 11.51
C LEU A 449 -11.61 -39.49 10.17
N LYS A 450 -12.77 -39.58 9.52
CA LYS A 450 -12.87 -40.05 8.13
C LYS A 450 -12.09 -39.13 7.18
N GLU A 451 -12.23 -37.82 7.29
CA GLU A 451 -11.50 -36.86 6.44
C GLU A 451 -9.98 -36.91 6.68
N PHE A 452 -9.54 -37.01 7.93
CA PHE A 452 -8.13 -37.14 8.30
C PHE A 452 -7.51 -38.45 7.80
N VAL A 453 -8.26 -39.56 7.83
CA VAL A 453 -7.76 -40.90 7.48
C VAL A 453 -7.94 -41.24 5.99
N CYS A 454 -9.00 -40.75 5.35
CA CYS A 454 -9.37 -41.06 3.97
C CYS A 454 -9.11 -39.93 2.97
N GLY A 455 -8.27 -38.93 3.30
CA GLY A 455 -7.88 -37.88 2.35
C GLY A 455 -7.49 -38.48 1.00
N ASP A 456 -8.31 -38.23 -0.03
CA ASP A 456 -8.25 -38.90 -1.32
C ASP A 456 -6.85 -38.81 -1.92
N SER A 457 -6.26 -39.96 -2.26
CA SER A 457 -4.96 -40.06 -2.94
C SER A 457 -4.94 -39.49 -4.36
N ASN A 458 -6.07 -38.94 -4.86
CA ASN A 458 -6.25 -38.48 -6.25
C ASN A 458 -6.34 -36.96 -6.43
N SER A 459 -6.23 -36.12 -5.38
CA SER A 459 -6.21 -34.66 -5.53
C SER A 459 -4.93 -34.04 -4.97
N VAL A 460 -3.83 -34.15 -5.73
CA VAL A 460 -2.58 -33.41 -5.46
C VAL A 460 -2.83 -31.88 -5.32
N ALA A 461 -3.94 -31.38 -5.89
CA ALA A 461 -4.39 -29.99 -5.78
C ALA A 461 -4.98 -29.59 -4.41
N GLN A 462 -5.36 -30.53 -3.54
CA GLN A 462 -6.07 -30.25 -2.27
C GLN A 462 -5.19 -30.33 -1.02
N GLN A 463 -3.87 -30.49 -1.13
CA GLN A 463 -2.99 -30.68 0.03
C GLN A 463 -2.52 -29.38 0.72
N HIS A 464 -2.90 -28.20 0.21
CA HIS A 464 -2.37 -26.91 0.67
C HIS A 464 -3.43 -25.79 0.65
N ARG A 465 -3.39 -24.85 1.61
CA ARG A 465 -4.05 -23.53 1.45
C ARG A 465 -3.20 -22.68 0.52
N VAL A 466 -3.82 -22.10 -0.51
CA VAL A 466 -3.14 -21.36 -1.59
C VAL A 466 -3.58 -19.91 -1.56
N ARG A 467 -2.63 -19.02 -1.32
CA ARG A 467 -2.84 -17.58 -1.30
C ARG A 467 -2.12 -16.94 -2.47
N TYR A 468 -2.77 -15.97 -3.10
CA TYR A 468 -2.23 -15.16 -4.19
C TYR A 468 -2.05 -13.72 -3.69
N PRO A 469 -0.85 -13.31 -3.25
CA PRO A 469 -0.60 -11.95 -2.80
C PRO A 469 -0.92 -10.94 -3.91
N LYS A 470 -1.43 -9.75 -3.60
CA LYS A 470 -1.78 -8.74 -4.62
C LYS A 470 -0.59 -8.33 -5.48
N ASP A 471 0.56 -8.12 -4.84
CA ASP A 471 1.83 -7.87 -5.52
C ASP A 471 2.62 -9.17 -5.65
N ALA A 472 3.35 -9.33 -6.75
CA ALA A 472 4.21 -10.48 -6.97
C ALA A 472 5.63 -10.13 -6.55
N LEU A 473 6.25 -11.02 -5.79
CA LEU A 473 7.68 -11.00 -5.56
C LEU A 473 8.38 -11.50 -6.83
N VAL A 474 9.10 -10.61 -7.52
CA VAL A 474 9.79 -10.90 -8.78
C VAL A 474 11.29 -10.94 -8.56
N LEU A 475 11.92 -12.05 -8.96
CA LEU A 475 13.36 -12.25 -9.02
C LEU A 475 13.86 -11.93 -10.42
N VAL A 476 14.93 -11.16 -10.51
CA VAL A 476 15.51 -10.67 -11.76
C VAL A 476 16.98 -11.06 -11.83
N GLY A 477 17.34 -11.77 -12.90
CA GLY A 477 18.74 -12.09 -13.26
C GLY A 477 19.51 -12.80 -12.15
N GLY A 478 20.81 -12.48 -12.05
CA GLY A 478 21.73 -13.14 -11.12
C GLY A 478 22.55 -14.21 -11.83
N ASP A 479 23.23 -15.04 -11.07
CA ASP A 479 23.98 -16.18 -11.58
C ASP A 479 23.66 -17.47 -10.84
N GLN A 480 24.13 -18.57 -11.42
CA GLN A 480 24.07 -19.90 -10.83
C GLN A 480 25.29 -20.73 -11.23
N LEU A 481 25.67 -21.68 -10.39
CA LEU A 481 26.65 -22.70 -10.66
C LEU A 481 26.04 -23.75 -11.58
N HIS A 482 26.70 -23.98 -12.71
CA HIS A 482 26.36 -25.10 -13.58
C HIS A 482 26.68 -26.42 -12.84
N PRO A 483 25.71 -27.35 -12.69
CA PRO A 483 25.89 -28.57 -11.90
C PRO A 483 27.08 -29.43 -12.33
N ASP A 484 27.30 -29.56 -13.64
CA ASP A 484 28.33 -30.47 -14.17
C ASP A 484 29.72 -29.84 -14.33
N THR A 485 29.80 -28.53 -14.59
CA THR A 485 31.06 -27.86 -14.92
C THR A 485 31.58 -26.99 -13.77
N GLY A 486 30.76 -26.71 -12.77
CA GLY A 486 31.08 -25.80 -11.66
C GLY A 486 31.29 -24.35 -12.09
N GLN A 487 31.03 -24.01 -13.35
CA GLN A 487 31.17 -22.64 -13.86
C GLN A 487 29.96 -21.79 -13.45
N ARG A 488 30.21 -20.56 -13.00
CA ARG A 488 29.15 -19.57 -12.73
C ARG A 488 28.61 -19.00 -14.05
N LEU A 489 27.31 -19.12 -14.25
CA LEU A 489 26.59 -18.70 -15.44
C LEU A 489 25.59 -17.60 -15.08
N PRO A 490 25.77 -16.38 -15.59
CA PRO A 490 24.77 -15.33 -15.51
C PRO A 490 23.47 -15.72 -16.20
N SER A 491 22.35 -15.25 -15.68
CA SER A 491 21.01 -15.58 -16.18
C SER A 491 20.30 -14.35 -16.75
N LYS A 492 19.39 -14.59 -17.71
CA LYS A 492 18.43 -13.59 -18.22
C LYS A 492 17.05 -13.74 -17.57
N GLN A 493 16.83 -14.80 -16.81
CA GLN A 493 15.49 -15.19 -16.41
C GLN A 493 14.90 -14.24 -15.39
N LEU A 494 13.60 -14.00 -15.51
CA LEU A 494 12.77 -13.40 -14.49
C LEU A 494 11.81 -14.46 -13.97
N TRP A 495 11.74 -14.58 -12.65
CA TRP A 495 10.84 -15.48 -11.94
C TRP A 495 9.92 -14.67 -11.03
N PHE A 496 8.72 -15.16 -10.77
CA PHE A 496 7.84 -14.53 -9.80
C PHE A 496 7.17 -15.55 -8.89
N ALA A 497 6.93 -15.15 -7.63
CA ALA A 497 6.14 -15.90 -6.68
C ALA A 497 4.66 -15.78 -7.08
N ASN A 498 4.12 -16.86 -7.66
CA ASN A 498 2.73 -16.89 -8.10
C ASN A 498 1.77 -17.13 -6.94
N SER A 499 2.09 -18.11 -6.08
CA SER A 499 1.26 -18.45 -4.93
C SER A 499 2.10 -18.84 -3.71
N LEU A 500 1.57 -18.51 -2.53
CA LEU A 500 2.08 -18.98 -1.24
C LEU A 500 1.24 -20.17 -0.81
N ARG A 501 1.88 -21.31 -0.57
CA ARG A 501 1.23 -22.58 -0.24
C ARG A 501 1.56 -22.96 1.19
N ASN A 502 0.55 -23.23 1.99
CA ASN A 502 0.70 -23.75 3.35
C ASN A 502 0.18 -25.20 3.37
N GLY A 503 1.08 -26.17 3.58
CA GLY A 503 0.77 -27.60 3.58
C GLY A 503 0.64 -28.21 4.98
N THR A 504 0.49 -29.53 5.01
CA THR A 504 0.40 -30.33 6.24
C THR A 504 1.62 -30.10 7.14
N GLY A 505 1.39 -29.65 8.38
CA GLY A 505 2.42 -29.61 9.43
C GLY A 505 3.53 -28.57 9.29
N LEU A 506 3.20 -27.36 8.82
CA LEU A 506 4.05 -26.15 8.75
C LEU A 506 4.99 -26.00 7.53
N VAL A 507 4.96 -26.87 6.52
CA VAL A 507 5.76 -26.60 5.31
C VAL A 507 5.07 -25.48 4.50
N LYS A 508 5.72 -24.30 4.46
CA LYS A 508 5.31 -23.18 3.62
C LYS A 508 6.18 -23.23 2.36
N GLU A 509 5.55 -23.20 1.19
CA GLU A 509 6.24 -23.22 -0.10
C GLU A 509 5.79 -22.07 -0.98
N ILE A 510 6.70 -21.59 -1.83
CA ILE A 510 6.38 -20.60 -2.87
C ILE A 510 6.32 -21.32 -4.20
N GLU A 511 5.21 -21.16 -4.91
CA GLU A 511 5.11 -21.56 -6.31
C GLU A 511 5.80 -20.51 -7.18
N TRP A 512 6.96 -20.85 -7.72
CA TRP A 512 7.71 -20.00 -8.65
C TRP A 512 7.28 -20.27 -10.09
N ARG A 513 7.03 -19.20 -10.85
CA ARG A 513 6.77 -19.25 -12.29
C ARG A 513 7.72 -18.33 -13.04
N MET A 514 8.09 -18.71 -14.25
CA MET A 514 8.90 -17.86 -15.11
C MET A 514 8.02 -16.73 -15.66
N LEU A 515 8.44 -15.49 -15.44
CA LEU A 515 7.78 -14.30 -15.98
C LEU A 515 8.20 -14.05 -17.43
N GLY A 516 9.48 -14.24 -17.72
CA GLY A 516 10.08 -14.00 -19.03
C GLY A 516 11.60 -13.90 -18.93
N GLU A 517 12.22 -13.31 -19.95
CA GLU A 517 13.66 -13.05 -19.97
C GLU A 517 13.93 -11.56 -20.19
N MET A 518 14.97 -11.04 -19.54
CA MET A 518 15.44 -9.68 -19.77
C MET A 518 16.10 -9.54 -21.14
N PRO A 519 16.07 -8.34 -21.74
CA PRO A 519 16.69 -8.09 -23.03
C PRO A 519 18.22 -8.15 -22.91
N ASP A 520 18.87 -8.23 -24.07
CA ASP A 520 20.33 -8.11 -24.21
C ASP A 520 21.11 -9.27 -23.53
N LEU A 521 22.25 -9.00 -22.89
CA LEU A 521 23.12 -9.98 -22.25
C LEU A 521 22.60 -10.43 -20.87
N ALA A 522 22.85 -11.69 -20.54
CA ALA A 522 22.66 -12.22 -19.19
C ALA A 522 23.54 -11.46 -18.20
N ARG A 523 23.05 -11.18 -16.99
CA ARG A 523 23.77 -10.31 -16.05
C ARG A 523 23.52 -10.62 -14.58
N PHE A 524 24.51 -10.33 -13.77
CA PHE A 524 24.50 -10.41 -12.30
C PHE A 524 25.05 -9.11 -11.70
N ARG A 525 24.85 -8.90 -10.39
CA ARG A 525 25.22 -7.64 -9.69
C ARG A 525 24.65 -6.37 -10.32
N HIS A 526 23.55 -6.52 -11.04
CA HIS A 526 22.75 -5.41 -11.53
C HIS A 526 21.90 -4.88 -10.37
N SER A 527 21.15 -3.81 -10.64
CA SER A 527 20.20 -3.27 -9.69
C SER A 527 18.85 -3.06 -10.35
N VAL A 528 17.78 -3.19 -9.55
CA VAL A 528 16.40 -3.04 -10.01
C VAL A 528 15.65 -2.04 -9.14
N GLY A 529 14.73 -1.32 -9.75
CA GLY A 529 13.84 -0.38 -9.06
C GLY A 529 12.45 -0.43 -9.68
N VAL A 530 11.41 -0.18 -8.89
CA VAL A 530 10.03 -0.16 -9.38
C VAL A 530 9.47 1.24 -9.24
N LEU A 531 9.03 1.81 -10.36
CA LEU A 531 8.47 3.16 -10.41
C LEU A 531 7.24 3.16 -11.33
N GLY A 532 6.11 3.66 -10.83
CA GLY A 532 4.86 3.71 -11.59
C GLY A 532 4.36 2.34 -12.09
N GLY A 533 4.56 1.28 -11.29
CA GLY A 533 4.17 -0.09 -11.65
C GLY A 533 5.04 -0.75 -12.74
N LYS A 534 6.18 -0.13 -13.09
CA LYS A 534 7.12 -0.66 -14.08
C LYS A 534 8.45 -1.00 -13.43
N LEU A 535 9.06 -2.09 -13.89
CA LEU A 535 10.35 -2.55 -13.42
C LEU A 535 11.46 -1.88 -14.23
N TYR A 536 12.45 -1.32 -13.57
CA TYR A 536 13.64 -0.73 -14.17
C TYR A 536 14.85 -1.59 -13.83
N LEU A 537 15.67 -1.90 -14.83
CA LEU A 537 16.86 -2.74 -14.75
C LEU A 537 18.09 -1.93 -15.17
N ALA A 538 19.08 -1.81 -14.28
CA ALA A 538 20.27 -0.99 -14.50
C ALA A 538 21.57 -1.77 -14.31
N GLY A 539 22.52 -1.55 -15.24
CA GLY A 539 23.92 -1.96 -15.10
C GLY A 539 24.12 -3.47 -14.90
N GLY A 540 25.11 -3.82 -14.07
CA GLY A 540 25.53 -5.19 -13.78
C GLY A 540 26.73 -5.64 -14.61
N CYS A 541 27.11 -6.90 -14.47
CA CYS A 541 28.18 -7.54 -15.23
C CYS A 541 27.62 -8.68 -16.07
N HIS A 542 28.08 -8.83 -17.32
CA HIS A 542 27.69 -9.98 -18.13
C HIS A 542 28.60 -11.20 -17.97
N PHE A 543 29.81 -11.01 -17.43
CA PHE A 543 30.76 -12.07 -17.12
C PHE A 543 31.74 -11.58 -16.03
N TYR A 544 32.55 -12.49 -15.48
CA TYR A 544 33.50 -12.21 -14.39
C TYR A 544 34.86 -11.68 -14.89
N ALA A 545 34.95 -11.14 -16.10
CA ALA A 545 36.20 -10.59 -16.65
C ALA A 545 36.23 -9.06 -16.58
N LYS A 546 37.39 -8.50 -16.93
CA LYS A 546 37.62 -7.05 -16.94
C LYS A 546 36.90 -6.44 -18.14
N ALA A 547 36.25 -5.28 -17.94
CA ALA A 547 35.46 -4.54 -18.93
C ALA A 547 34.10 -5.15 -19.33
N ASP A 548 33.54 -6.03 -18.50
CA ASP A 548 32.19 -6.62 -18.70
C ASP A 548 31.07 -5.84 -17.98
N THR A 549 31.41 -4.70 -17.35
CA THR A 549 30.47 -3.85 -16.62
C THR A 549 29.57 -3.08 -17.59
N LEU A 550 28.27 -3.10 -17.33
CA LEU A 550 27.26 -2.49 -18.18
C LEU A 550 26.85 -1.11 -17.66
N LYS A 551 26.49 -0.23 -18.60
CA LYS A 551 25.77 1.04 -18.34
C LYS A 551 24.33 1.02 -18.87
N SER A 552 23.90 -0.10 -19.44
CA SER A 552 22.61 -0.22 -20.09
C SER A 552 21.46 -0.13 -19.09
N PHE A 553 20.37 0.50 -19.52
CA PHE A 553 19.19 0.76 -18.72
C PHE A 553 17.92 0.36 -19.48
N PHE A 554 17.07 -0.42 -18.83
CA PHE A 554 15.86 -0.97 -19.43
C PHE A 554 14.66 -0.80 -18.52
N ARG A 555 13.48 -0.76 -19.13
CA ARG A 555 12.19 -0.74 -18.46
C ARG A 555 11.32 -1.89 -18.95
N PHE A 556 10.70 -2.62 -18.03
CA PHE A 556 9.72 -3.66 -18.30
C PHE A 556 8.33 -3.19 -17.86
N ASP A 557 7.38 -3.30 -18.78
CA ASP A 557 5.98 -3.01 -18.56
C ASP A 557 5.20 -4.34 -18.40
N PRO A 558 4.76 -4.72 -17.19
CA PRO A 558 4.09 -6.00 -16.95
C PRO A 558 2.71 -6.09 -17.59
N VAL A 559 2.06 -4.96 -17.90
CA VAL A 559 0.74 -4.93 -18.55
C VAL A 559 0.86 -5.22 -20.04
N ARG A 560 1.97 -4.78 -20.65
CA ARG A 560 2.25 -4.98 -22.07
C ARG A 560 3.15 -6.19 -22.34
N ASP A 561 3.70 -6.78 -21.29
CA ASP A 561 4.70 -7.85 -21.35
C ASP A 561 5.85 -7.51 -22.30
N SER A 562 6.40 -6.30 -22.17
CA SER A 562 7.37 -5.76 -23.13
C SER A 562 8.49 -4.99 -22.44
N TRP A 563 9.70 -5.17 -22.96
CA TRP A 563 10.88 -4.41 -22.57
C TRP A 563 11.14 -3.22 -23.49
N GLU A 564 11.66 -2.16 -22.91
CA GLU A 564 12.07 -0.93 -23.60
C GLU A 564 13.47 -0.55 -23.16
N ARG A 565 14.33 -0.20 -24.12
CA ARG A 565 15.66 0.31 -23.85
C ARG A 565 15.58 1.82 -23.67
N LEU A 566 16.13 2.31 -22.57
CA LEU A 566 16.16 3.72 -22.18
C LEU A 566 17.57 4.30 -22.35
N ALA A 567 17.74 5.57 -22.02
CA ALA A 567 19.06 6.20 -21.99
C ALA A 567 20.01 5.46 -21.02
N ASP A 568 21.21 5.13 -21.53
CA ASP A 568 22.28 4.51 -20.73
C ASP A 568 22.73 5.46 -19.61
N MET A 569 23.16 4.89 -18.49
CA MET A 569 23.80 5.64 -17.39
C MET A 569 25.06 6.36 -17.88
N VAL A 570 25.46 7.43 -17.17
CA VAL A 570 26.69 8.19 -17.46
C VAL A 570 27.90 7.30 -17.23
N GLU A 571 27.94 6.56 -16.12
CA GLU A 571 28.99 5.58 -15.85
C GLU A 571 28.47 4.14 -15.87
N GLN A 572 29.34 3.20 -16.23
CA GLN A 572 29.09 1.76 -16.09
C GLN A 572 29.25 1.35 -14.62
N ARG A 573 28.33 0.52 -14.11
CA ARG A 573 28.27 0.16 -12.69
C ARG A 573 27.83 -1.29 -12.50
N SER A 574 28.45 -1.98 -11.56
CA SER A 574 27.98 -3.25 -10.98
C SER A 574 28.04 -3.19 -9.46
N ASN A 575 27.39 -4.12 -8.78
CA ASN A 575 27.42 -4.24 -7.31
C ASN A 575 27.02 -2.92 -6.61
N PHE A 576 26.00 -2.26 -7.17
CA PHE A 576 25.48 -0.96 -6.76
C PHE A 576 24.00 -1.06 -6.41
N THR A 577 23.44 0.02 -5.85
CA THR A 577 22.01 0.09 -5.53
C THR A 577 21.29 1.14 -6.37
N LEU A 578 20.12 0.77 -6.89
CA LEU A 578 19.17 1.64 -7.56
C LEU A 578 17.97 1.83 -6.63
N VAL A 579 17.74 3.07 -6.19
CA VAL A 579 16.63 3.40 -5.28
C VAL A 579 15.66 4.38 -5.93
N VAL A 580 14.41 4.34 -5.51
CA VAL A 580 13.37 5.27 -5.97
C VAL A 580 13.01 6.20 -4.82
N SER A 581 13.29 7.49 -4.95
CA SER A 581 12.86 8.52 -4.01
C SER A 581 12.19 9.67 -4.77
N GLU A 582 11.07 10.18 -4.25
CA GLU A 582 10.30 11.29 -4.84
C GLU A 582 10.00 11.12 -6.35
N ASN A 583 9.68 9.89 -6.79
CA ASN A 583 9.46 9.51 -8.21
C ASN A 583 10.69 9.67 -9.13
N VAL A 584 11.90 9.74 -8.56
CA VAL A 584 13.18 9.78 -9.26
C VAL A 584 14.00 8.55 -8.90
N LEU A 585 14.69 8.00 -9.90
CA LEU A 585 15.57 6.83 -9.75
C LEU A 585 17.01 7.30 -9.52
N TYR A 586 17.66 6.79 -8.47
CA TYR A 586 19.04 7.12 -8.11
C TYR A 586 19.92 5.88 -8.16
N SER A 587 20.99 5.91 -8.95
CA SER A 587 22.04 4.88 -8.96
C SER A 587 23.23 5.34 -8.12
N ILE A 588 23.58 4.55 -7.12
CA ILE A 588 24.49 4.96 -6.04
C ILE A 588 25.72 4.06 -6.04
N GLY A 589 26.91 4.65 -6.22
CA GLY A 589 28.20 3.95 -6.11
C GLY A 589 28.37 2.78 -7.09
N GLY A 590 28.98 1.70 -6.61
CA GLY A 590 29.24 0.47 -7.36
C GLY A 590 30.70 0.26 -7.75
N ASP A 591 30.94 -0.85 -8.45
CA ASP A 591 32.18 -1.17 -9.12
C ASP A 591 32.10 -0.73 -10.60
N LYS A 592 33.02 0.14 -11.03
CA LYS A 592 33.19 0.52 -12.44
C LYS A 592 33.88 -0.60 -13.22
N ASP A 593 34.91 -1.15 -12.60
CA ASP A 593 35.77 -2.24 -13.07
C ASP A 593 36.29 -3.00 -11.84
N ILE A 594 36.98 -4.12 -12.08
CA ILE A 594 37.69 -4.86 -11.03
C ILE A 594 38.60 -3.89 -10.26
N ASN A 595 38.45 -3.86 -8.94
CA ASN A 595 39.21 -3.03 -8.02
C ASN A 595 38.99 -1.51 -8.12
N THR A 596 37.90 -1.05 -8.72
CA THR A 596 37.60 0.38 -8.88
C THR A 596 36.17 0.68 -8.45
N ASN A 597 35.99 1.15 -7.22
CA ASN A 597 34.69 1.60 -6.73
C ASN A 597 34.39 3.03 -7.17
N LEU A 598 33.10 3.38 -7.19
CA LEU A 598 32.58 4.69 -7.53
C LEU A 598 32.00 5.37 -6.28
N ASP A 599 32.22 6.67 -6.17
CA ASP A 599 31.56 7.60 -5.25
C ASP A 599 30.42 8.37 -5.93
N SER A 600 30.37 8.36 -7.26
CA SER A 600 29.39 9.07 -8.05
C SER A 600 27.97 8.53 -7.84
N VAL A 601 27.02 9.46 -7.81
CA VAL A 601 25.58 9.18 -7.73
C VAL A 601 24.89 9.84 -8.91
N GLU A 602 24.09 9.09 -9.64
CA GLU A 602 23.33 9.59 -10.79
C GLU A 602 21.83 9.51 -10.54
N GLN A 603 21.09 10.47 -11.10
CA GLN A 603 19.63 10.49 -11.06
C GLN A 603 19.05 10.43 -12.48
N TYR A 604 17.94 9.71 -12.63
CA TYR A 604 17.24 9.54 -13.90
C TYR A 604 15.91 10.30 -13.92
N SER A 605 15.72 11.14 -14.93
CA SER A 605 14.46 11.85 -15.18
C SER A 605 13.59 11.07 -16.17
N THR A 606 12.46 10.54 -15.68
CA THR A 606 11.48 9.82 -16.50
C THR A 606 10.81 10.68 -17.58
N LYS A 607 10.77 12.01 -17.38
CA LYS A 607 10.16 12.96 -18.34
C LYS A 607 11.04 13.23 -19.56
N SER A 608 12.36 13.22 -19.37
CA SER A 608 13.34 13.61 -20.40
C SER A 608 14.20 12.45 -20.90
N ASP A 609 14.04 11.26 -20.32
CA ASP A 609 14.85 10.06 -20.61
C ASP A 609 16.36 10.35 -20.62
N PHE A 610 16.88 10.87 -19.49
CA PHE A 610 18.29 11.22 -19.38
C PHE A 610 18.79 11.09 -17.94
N TRP A 611 20.06 10.70 -17.80
CA TRP A 611 20.79 10.57 -16.53
C TRP A 611 21.65 11.80 -16.25
N SER A 612 21.61 12.29 -15.01
CA SER A 612 22.43 13.42 -14.58
C SER A 612 23.17 13.10 -13.29
N LEU A 613 24.41 13.58 -13.16
CA LEU A 613 25.19 13.45 -11.93
C LEU A 613 24.61 14.33 -10.83
N THR A 614 24.64 13.82 -9.61
CA THR A 614 24.26 14.51 -8.38
C THR A 614 25.45 14.62 -7.43
N HIS A 615 25.24 15.03 -6.18
CA HIS A 615 26.34 15.13 -5.22
C HIS A 615 27.00 13.75 -5.01
N PRO A 616 28.33 13.61 -5.09
CA PRO A 616 28.96 12.32 -4.86
C PRO A 616 28.86 11.93 -3.38
N LEU A 617 29.09 10.65 -3.10
CA LEU A 617 29.34 10.12 -1.77
C LEU A 617 30.70 10.62 -1.26
N ASP A 618 30.87 10.67 0.06
CA ASP A 618 32.14 11.09 0.68
C ASP A 618 33.26 10.07 0.44
N GLN A 619 32.87 8.81 0.18
CA GLN A 619 33.76 7.70 -0.10
C GLN A 619 33.17 6.81 -1.19
N ALA A 620 34.04 6.27 -2.04
CA ALA A 620 33.66 5.28 -3.05
C ALA A 620 33.28 3.93 -2.41
N LEU A 621 32.11 3.39 -2.79
CA LEU A 621 31.49 2.24 -2.14
C LEU A 621 30.93 1.24 -3.16
N SER A 622 31.11 -0.05 -2.93
CA SER A 622 30.43 -1.12 -3.68
C SER A 622 29.89 -2.20 -2.76
N GLY A 623 28.92 -2.99 -3.20
CA GLY A 623 28.29 -4.03 -2.37
C GLY A 623 27.60 -3.50 -1.10
N HIS A 624 27.33 -2.20 -1.03
CA HIS A 624 26.51 -1.60 0.02
C HIS A 624 25.03 -1.92 -0.24
N ALA A 625 24.22 -1.78 0.79
CA ALA A 625 22.77 -1.92 0.67
C ALA A 625 22.12 -0.56 0.93
N ALA A 626 21.14 -0.18 0.11
CA ALA A 626 20.38 1.06 0.29
C ALA A 626 18.88 0.84 0.20
N THR A 627 18.11 1.61 0.98
CA THR A 627 16.64 1.60 0.96
C THR A 627 16.09 3.00 1.18
N VAL A 628 14.83 3.22 0.81
CA VAL A 628 14.15 4.50 1.00
C VAL A 628 13.10 4.36 2.08
N TRP A 629 13.19 5.20 3.10
CA TRP A 629 12.24 5.23 4.21
C TRP A 629 11.95 6.67 4.60
N GLY A 630 10.68 7.01 4.79
CA GLY A 630 10.28 8.41 5.07
C GLY A 630 10.62 9.41 3.96
N GLY A 631 10.88 8.95 2.73
CA GLY A 631 11.35 9.79 1.61
C GLY A 631 12.88 10.01 1.58
N GLU A 632 13.61 9.53 2.58
CA GLU A 632 15.06 9.67 2.66
C GLU A 632 15.78 8.39 2.24
N ILE A 633 16.97 8.53 1.66
CA ILE A 633 17.79 7.42 1.19
C ILE A 633 18.77 7.02 2.30
N PHE A 634 18.62 5.80 2.80
CA PHE A 634 19.48 5.21 3.82
C PHE A 634 20.45 4.23 3.16
N ILE A 635 21.74 4.33 3.47
CA ILE A 635 22.81 3.48 2.94
C ILE A 635 23.58 2.86 4.09
N SER A 636 23.81 1.54 4.00
CA SER A 636 24.47 0.73 5.03
C SER A 636 25.62 -0.09 4.46
N GLY A 637 26.75 -0.07 5.18
CA GLY A 637 27.91 -0.93 4.96
C GLY A 637 28.50 -0.87 3.55
N GLY A 638 28.88 -2.04 3.04
CA GLY A 638 29.56 -2.22 1.76
C GLY A 638 31.08 -2.28 1.89
N PHE A 639 31.73 -2.30 0.74
CA PHE A 639 33.18 -2.30 0.58
C PHE A 639 33.69 -0.90 0.28
N ASN A 640 34.75 -0.50 0.96
CA ASN A 640 35.56 0.65 0.54
C ASN A 640 36.54 0.29 -0.60
N SER A 641 37.31 1.26 -1.08
CA SER A 641 38.32 1.07 -2.13
C SER A 641 39.46 0.10 -1.80
N LYS A 642 39.58 -0.34 -0.54
CA LYS A 642 40.51 -1.40 -0.08
C LYS A 642 39.80 -2.75 0.09
N TYR A 643 38.55 -2.85 -0.35
CA TYR A 643 37.66 -3.99 -0.15
C TYR A 643 37.47 -4.38 1.32
N GLN A 644 37.46 -3.39 2.21
CA GLN A 644 37.12 -3.63 3.61
C GLN A 644 35.62 -3.40 3.81
N CYS A 645 34.94 -4.37 4.42
CA CYS A 645 33.57 -4.26 4.90
C CYS A 645 33.48 -3.09 5.90
N LEU A 646 32.39 -2.33 5.79
CA LEU A 646 32.11 -1.19 6.64
C LEU A 646 30.91 -1.47 7.54
N ALA A 647 30.91 -0.88 8.74
CA ALA A 647 29.76 -0.84 9.64
C ALA A 647 28.97 0.47 9.51
N THR A 648 29.41 1.38 8.65
CA THR A 648 28.87 2.74 8.53
C THR A 648 27.42 2.72 8.04
N MET A 649 26.63 3.64 8.60
CA MET A 649 25.27 3.94 8.19
C MET A 649 25.18 5.43 7.91
N PHE A 650 24.52 5.81 6.82
CA PHE A 650 24.34 7.23 6.51
C PHE A 650 23.11 7.51 5.67
N LEU A 651 22.61 8.74 5.82
CA LEU A 651 21.61 9.34 4.96
C LEU A 651 22.27 10.00 3.76
N TYR A 652 21.69 9.81 2.59
CA TYR A 652 22.11 10.50 1.38
C TYR A 652 21.01 11.43 0.89
N HIS A 653 21.36 12.70 0.70
CA HIS A 653 20.48 13.71 0.14
C HIS A 653 21.09 14.25 -1.17
N PRO A 654 20.40 14.13 -2.32
CA PRO A 654 20.98 14.45 -3.65
C PRO A 654 21.60 15.85 -3.79
N ALA A 655 21.09 16.83 -3.05
CA ALA A 655 21.59 18.21 -3.04
C ALA A 655 22.67 18.52 -1.98
N ARG A 656 22.77 17.71 -0.91
CA ARG A 656 23.61 18.01 0.26
C ARG A 656 24.74 17.00 0.46
N GLY A 657 24.65 15.81 -0.14
CA GLY A 657 25.58 14.72 0.09
C GLY A 657 25.20 13.86 1.28
N THR A 658 26.22 13.39 2.00
CA THR A 658 26.12 12.35 3.03
C THR A 658 25.95 12.93 4.43
N THR A 659 25.17 12.27 5.28
CA THR A 659 25.05 12.56 6.72
C THR A 659 25.15 11.26 7.51
N TYR A 660 26.21 11.10 8.30
CA TYR A 660 26.47 9.88 9.06
C TYR A 660 25.51 9.69 10.25
N LEU A 661 25.16 8.44 10.49
CA LEU A 661 24.27 7.97 11.55
C LEU A 661 25.01 6.96 12.45
N ALA A 662 24.34 6.41 13.45
CA ALA A 662 24.88 5.34 14.28
C ALA A 662 25.30 4.13 13.44
N GLU A 663 26.52 3.64 13.69
CA GLU A 663 27.09 2.49 12.99
C GLU A 663 26.42 1.17 13.42
N MET A 664 26.37 0.22 12.50
CA MET A 664 25.97 -1.16 12.80
C MET A 664 26.93 -1.79 13.80
N THR A 665 26.45 -2.79 14.54
CA THR A 665 27.28 -3.54 15.49
C THR A 665 28.39 -4.32 14.78
N ASN A 666 28.07 -4.84 13.59
CA ASN A 666 29.01 -5.60 12.78
C ASN A 666 29.14 -4.98 11.39
N ASP A 667 30.37 -4.98 10.88
CA ASP A 667 30.65 -4.62 9.50
C ASP A 667 30.04 -5.65 8.55
N ARG A 668 29.54 -5.16 7.41
CA ARG A 668 28.98 -6.05 6.39
C ARG A 668 29.00 -5.46 4.99
N ALA A 669 29.11 -6.34 4.00
CA ALA A 669 28.93 -6.04 2.59
C ALA A 669 28.15 -7.16 1.89
N GLN A 670 27.56 -6.88 0.73
CA GLN A 670 26.67 -7.79 -0.02
C GLN A 670 25.48 -8.31 0.81
N HIS A 671 25.08 -7.54 1.82
CA HIS A 671 23.92 -7.80 2.66
C HIS A 671 22.65 -7.17 2.08
N CYS A 672 21.53 -7.47 2.72
CA CYS A 672 20.23 -6.92 2.39
C CYS A 672 19.85 -5.82 3.40
N ILE A 673 19.17 -4.77 2.93
CA ILE A 673 18.49 -3.79 3.79
C ILE A 673 17.09 -3.54 3.25
N GLU A 674 16.09 -3.59 4.12
CA GLU A 674 14.70 -3.32 3.77
C GLU A 674 13.98 -2.50 4.83
N GLY A 675 13.15 -1.55 4.40
CA GLY A 675 12.25 -0.81 5.28
C GLY A 675 10.99 -1.61 5.58
N LEU A 676 10.71 -1.85 6.86
CA LEU A 676 9.50 -2.53 7.31
C LEU A 676 8.88 -1.78 8.50
N LYS A 677 7.67 -1.26 8.28
CA LYS A 677 6.96 -0.39 9.24
C LYS A 677 7.83 0.81 9.64
N LYS A 678 8.18 0.94 10.92
CA LYS A 678 8.94 2.07 11.47
C LYS A 678 10.45 1.81 11.57
N HIS A 679 10.94 0.67 11.08
CA HIS A 679 12.33 0.26 11.25
C HIS A 679 12.95 -0.19 9.93
N LEU A 680 14.28 -0.17 9.87
CA LEU A 680 15.05 -0.77 8.78
C LEU A 680 15.66 -2.07 9.27
N TYR A 681 15.59 -3.12 8.46
CA TYR A 681 16.11 -4.44 8.80
C TYR A 681 17.27 -4.78 7.89
N VAL A 682 18.36 -5.24 8.51
CA VAL A 682 19.59 -5.64 7.85
C VAL A 682 19.89 -7.10 8.15
N ALA A 683 20.18 -7.87 7.09
CA ALA A 683 20.44 -9.31 7.20
C ALA A 683 21.44 -9.80 6.14
N GLY A 684 22.21 -10.83 6.50
CA GLY A 684 23.15 -11.51 5.61
C GLY A 684 24.41 -10.69 5.30
N GLY A 685 25.05 -11.08 4.19
CA GLY A 685 26.31 -10.51 3.70
C GLY A 685 27.56 -11.17 4.31
N VAL A 686 28.71 -10.54 4.05
CA VAL A 686 30.03 -10.94 4.55
C VAL A 686 30.58 -9.88 5.49
N CYS A 687 31.39 -10.29 6.46
CA CYS A 687 32.10 -9.41 7.39
C CYS A 687 33.61 -9.72 7.38
N ASN A 688 34.44 -8.78 7.86
CA ASN A 688 35.88 -8.96 7.93
C ASN A 688 36.32 -9.50 9.30
N LEU A 689 36.09 -10.78 9.55
CA LEU A 689 36.62 -11.44 10.75
C LEU A 689 38.01 -12.03 10.49
N ARG A 690 39.02 -11.63 11.28
CA ARG A 690 40.38 -12.23 11.25
C ARG A 690 41.12 -12.16 9.90
N LYS A 691 40.94 -11.06 9.14
CA LYS A 691 41.57 -10.79 7.82
C LYS A 691 41.03 -11.60 6.63
N PHE A 692 39.99 -12.40 6.81
CA PHE A 692 39.30 -13.10 5.73
C PHE A 692 37.81 -12.75 5.76
N TYR A 693 37.11 -12.91 4.64
CA TYR A 693 35.67 -12.76 4.60
C TYR A 693 35.01 -13.97 5.26
N THR A 694 34.09 -13.71 6.18
CA THR A 694 33.26 -14.71 6.85
C THR A 694 31.80 -14.34 6.74
N ASP A 695 30.93 -15.34 6.76
CA ASP A 695 29.49 -15.15 6.67
C ASP A 695 28.92 -14.35 7.85
N GLN A 696 28.06 -13.37 7.56
CA GLN A 696 27.38 -12.57 8.57
C GLN A 696 25.98 -13.11 8.85
N MET A 697 25.85 -13.85 9.95
CA MET A 697 24.58 -14.46 10.38
C MET A 697 23.72 -13.54 11.26
N SER A 698 24.33 -12.52 11.87
CA SER A 698 23.60 -11.58 12.71
C SER A 698 22.69 -10.68 11.88
N CYS A 699 21.47 -10.49 12.38
CA CYS A 699 20.50 -9.57 11.81
C CYS A 699 20.26 -8.41 12.77
N GLU A 700 20.21 -7.21 12.23
CA GLU A 700 20.13 -5.97 13.00
C GLU A 700 18.96 -5.13 12.50
N MET A 701 18.26 -4.49 13.42
CA MET A 701 17.14 -3.60 13.17
C MET A 701 17.55 -2.20 13.61
N TYR A 702 17.39 -1.23 12.72
CA TYR A 702 17.66 0.18 12.98
C TYR A 702 16.36 0.94 13.21
N ASP A 703 16.33 1.77 14.25
CA ASP A 703 15.27 2.72 14.53
C ASP A 703 15.71 4.13 14.09
N PRO A 704 15.19 4.64 12.96
CA PRO A 704 15.53 5.97 12.47
C PRO A 704 15.12 7.12 13.41
N THR A 705 14.18 6.89 14.34
CA THR A 705 13.69 7.95 15.24
C THR A 705 14.62 8.17 16.43
N HIS A 706 15.30 7.11 16.89
CA HIS A 706 16.21 7.16 18.02
C HIS A 706 17.68 7.02 17.63
N ASP A 707 17.98 6.73 16.36
CA ASP A 707 19.34 6.49 15.83
C ASP A 707 20.06 5.37 16.60
N ILE A 708 19.40 4.21 16.71
CA ILE A 708 19.92 3.04 17.43
C ILE A 708 19.74 1.74 16.65
N TRP A 709 20.70 0.84 16.81
CA TRP A 709 20.66 -0.53 16.30
C TRP A 709 20.29 -1.53 17.40
N THR A 710 19.47 -2.52 17.06
CA THR A 710 19.09 -3.64 17.93
C THR A 710 19.22 -4.95 17.19
N VAL A 711 19.88 -5.94 17.80
CA VAL A 711 20.00 -7.29 17.23
C VAL A 711 18.69 -8.06 17.39
N PHE A 712 18.29 -8.81 16.35
CA PHE A 712 17.13 -9.72 16.40
C PHE A 712 17.52 -11.14 15.96
N ALA A 713 16.52 -12.02 15.79
CA ALA A 713 16.73 -13.42 15.44
C ALA A 713 17.72 -13.58 14.27
N PRO A 714 18.83 -14.32 14.44
CA PRO A 714 19.81 -14.51 13.38
C PRO A 714 19.29 -15.43 12.28
N LEU A 715 19.91 -15.35 11.11
CA LEU A 715 19.66 -16.32 10.03
C LEU A 715 20.14 -17.72 10.46
N SER A 716 19.46 -18.76 9.98
CA SER A 716 19.88 -20.15 10.21
C SER A 716 20.95 -20.62 9.22
N ILE A 717 21.05 -19.95 8.07
CA ILE A 717 21.93 -20.28 6.94
C ILE A 717 22.49 -18.96 6.39
N PRO A 718 23.75 -18.92 5.92
CA PRO A 718 24.34 -17.73 5.33
C PRO A 718 23.65 -17.30 4.03
N HIS A 719 23.60 -15.99 3.81
CA HIS A 719 22.95 -15.37 2.66
C HIS A 719 23.82 -14.21 2.13
N VAL A 720 24.85 -14.53 1.35
CA VAL A 720 25.71 -13.54 0.68
C VAL A 720 25.21 -13.27 -0.73
N GLY A 721 25.08 -11.99 -1.12
CA GLY A 721 24.56 -11.62 -2.44
C GLY A 721 23.13 -12.11 -2.66
N ALA A 722 22.35 -12.24 -1.58
CA ALA A 722 20.96 -12.65 -1.62
C ALA A 722 20.06 -11.47 -2.07
N ALA A 723 18.91 -11.81 -2.62
CA ALA A 723 17.85 -10.85 -2.87
C ALA A 723 16.99 -10.65 -1.62
N SER A 724 16.44 -9.45 -1.47
CA SER A 724 15.50 -9.12 -0.41
C SER A 724 14.29 -8.34 -0.92
N ALA A 725 13.17 -8.49 -0.21
CA ALA A 725 11.97 -7.69 -0.42
C ALA A 725 11.06 -7.79 0.81
N VAL A 726 10.20 -6.80 0.99
CA VAL A 726 9.11 -6.85 1.98
C VAL A 726 7.80 -7.09 1.25
N LEU A 727 7.16 -8.23 1.51
CA LEU A 727 5.85 -8.60 0.95
C LEU A 727 4.85 -8.83 2.08
N GLU A 728 3.71 -8.14 2.04
CA GLU A 728 2.63 -8.27 3.04
C GLU A 728 3.16 -8.18 4.49
N GLU A 729 3.93 -7.13 4.80
CA GLU A 729 4.53 -6.86 6.11
C GLU A 729 5.53 -7.91 6.64
N ARG A 730 6.05 -8.76 5.76
CA ARG A 730 7.07 -9.76 6.11
C ARG A 730 8.31 -9.56 5.27
N LEU A 731 9.47 -9.69 5.89
CA LEU A 731 10.77 -9.58 5.23
C LEU A 731 11.12 -10.93 4.60
N TYR A 732 11.51 -10.93 3.33
CA TYR A 732 11.98 -12.12 2.62
C TYR A 732 13.46 -11.95 2.28
N ILE A 733 14.25 -13.00 2.53
CA ILE A 733 15.64 -13.15 2.10
C ILE A 733 15.71 -14.38 1.21
N LEU A 734 16.24 -14.20 0.00
CA LEU A 734 16.06 -15.12 -1.11
C LEU A 734 17.42 -15.41 -1.74
N GLY A 735 17.85 -16.66 -1.67
CA GLY A 735 18.99 -17.11 -2.46
C GLY A 735 20.33 -16.77 -1.79
N GLY A 736 21.34 -16.47 -2.59
CA GLY A 736 22.69 -16.17 -2.14
C GLY A 736 23.57 -17.42 -2.04
N TYR A 737 24.72 -17.25 -1.40
CA TYR A 737 25.68 -18.32 -1.16
C TYR A 737 26.30 -18.20 0.22
N CYS A 738 26.97 -19.28 0.63
CA CYS A 738 27.82 -19.34 1.80
C CYS A 738 29.26 -18.97 1.42
N GLN A 739 29.85 -17.99 2.09
CA GLN A 739 31.21 -17.50 1.81
C GLN A 739 32.29 -18.52 2.19
N GLU A 740 32.06 -19.31 3.24
CA GLU A 740 33.05 -20.28 3.74
C GLU A 740 33.28 -21.46 2.78
N ASP A 741 32.23 -21.97 2.14
CA ASP A 741 32.29 -23.16 1.27
C ASP A 741 31.86 -22.91 -0.18
N TYR A 742 31.43 -21.68 -0.51
CA TYR A 742 30.92 -21.25 -1.82
C TYR A 742 29.69 -22.02 -2.32
N ASN A 743 28.99 -22.72 -1.42
CA ASN A 743 27.76 -23.43 -1.77
C ASN A 743 26.59 -22.46 -1.98
N GLU A 744 25.79 -22.76 -3.01
CA GLU A 744 24.58 -22.01 -3.31
C GLU A 744 23.46 -22.30 -2.33
N VAL A 745 22.89 -21.24 -1.78
CA VAL A 745 21.74 -21.32 -0.91
C VAL A 745 20.51 -21.09 -1.75
N ARG A 746 19.75 -22.15 -2.02
CA ARG A 746 18.51 -22.08 -2.81
C ARG A 746 17.26 -21.87 -1.98
N LEU A 747 17.39 -21.43 -0.73
CA LEU A 747 16.26 -21.33 0.20
C LEU A 747 15.72 -19.90 0.25
N ALA A 748 14.40 -19.81 0.39
CA ALA A 748 13.71 -18.57 0.72
C ALA A 748 13.40 -18.55 2.22
N HIS A 749 13.85 -17.51 2.92
CA HIS A 749 13.59 -17.30 4.33
C HIS A 749 12.68 -16.09 4.52
N ARG A 750 11.68 -16.23 5.39
CA ARG A 750 10.71 -15.18 5.69
C ARG A 750 10.73 -14.85 7.17
N TYR A 751 10.96 -13.60 7.51
CA TYR A 751 10.87 -13.11 8.89
C TYR A 751 9.51 -12.47 9.14
N ASP A 752 8.86 -12.93 10.20
CA ASP A 752 7.62 -12.34 10.70
C ASP A 752 7.93 -11.49 11.94
N PRO A 753 7.78 -10.15 11.87
CA PRO A 753 8.12 -9.25 12.97
C PRO A 753 7.21 -9.38 14.19
N VAL A 754 5.99 -9.94 14.02
CA VAL A 754 5.03 -10.14 15.12
C VAL A 754 5.46 -11.32 15.96
N THR A 755 5.85 -12.43 15.32
CA THR A 755 6.34 -13.63 16.02
C THR A 755 7.83 -13.59 16.35
N GLN A 756 8.56 -12.66 15.74
CA GLN A 756 10.03 -12.50 15.82
C GLN A 756 10.80 -13.77 15.42
N ARG A 757 10.33 -14.46 14.37
CA ARG A 757 10.92 -15.73 13.92
C ARG A 757 11.11 -15.76 12.41
N TRP A 758 12.15 -16.48 12.01
CA TRP A 758 12.40 -16.87 10.63
C TRP A 758 11.65 -18.17 10.30
N GLU A 759 11.05 -18.22 9.13
CA GLU A 759 10.37 -19.38 8.56
C GLU A 759 10.99 -19.71 7.20
N THR A 760 11.16 -20.99 6.90
CA THR A 760 11.66 -21.46 5.60
C THR A 760 10.49 -21.64 4.63
N MET A 761 10.53 -20.95 3.49
CA MET A 761 9.46 -20.88 2.47
C MET A 761 9.72 -21.79 1.26
N GLY A 762 10.54 -22.83 1.45
CA GLY A 762 10.92 -23.77 0.39
C GLY A 762 12.10 -23.31 -0.46
N LYS A 763 12.28 -23.97 -1.60
CA LYS A 763 13.40 -23.72 -2.52
C LYS A 763 13.01 -22.79 -3.66
N MET A 764 13.93 -21.91 -4.04
CA MET A 764 13.84 -21.08 -5.25
C MET A 764 14.15 -21.89 -6.50
N LEU A 765 13.61 -21.44 -7.63
CA LEU A 765 13.93 -21.95 -8.96
C LEU A 765 14.76 -20.92 -9.74
N GLY A 766 15.70 -21.42 -10.55
CA GLY A 766 16.56 -20.58 -11.38
C GLY A 766 17.79 -20.02 -10.64
N PRO A 767 18.29 -18.83 -11.06
CA PRO A 767 19.47 -18.21 -10.47
C PRO A 767 19.24 -17.85 -9.00
N VAL A 768 20.29 -17.95 -8.18
CA VAL A 768 20.19 -17.73 -6.73
C VAL A 768 21.19 -16.72 -6.19
N THR A 769 22.37 -16.59 -6.80
CA THR A 769 23.39 -15.64 -6.36
C THR A 769 23.31 -14.32 -7.14
N ASP A 770 23.62 -13.21 -6.46
CA ASP A 770 23.60 -11.85 -7.02
C ASP A 770 22.30 -11.52 -7.77
N THR A 771 21.20 -12.14 -7.33
CA THR A 771 19.83 -11.92 -7.82
C THR A 771 19.28 -10.64 -7.21
N ARG A 772 18.30 -10.01 -7.86
CA ARG A 772 17.56 -8.89 -7.28
C ARG A 772 16.08 -9.22 -7.18
N ALA A 773 15.47 -8.85 -6.06
CA ALA A 773 14.05 -8.99 -5.84
C ALA A 773 13.37 -7.62 -5.87
N CYS A 774 12.12 -7.59 -6.31
CA CYS A 774 11.26 -6.42 -6.26
C CYS A 774 9.80 -6.85 -6.16
N LEU A 775 8.93 -5.91 -5.78
CA LEU A 775 7.49 -6.10 -5.84
C LEU A 775 6.92 -5.51 -7.13
N LEU A 776 6.15 -6.30 -7.86
CA LEU A 776 5.49 -5.86 -9.07
C LEU A 776 4.04 -6.30 -9.09
N HIS A 777 3.14 -5.37 -9.42
CA HIS A 777 1.75 -5.72 -9.65
C HIS A 777 1.61 -6.39 -11.02
N LEU A 778 1.35 -7.70 -11.01
CA LEU A 778 1.22 -8.49 -12.24
C LEU A 778 -0.26 -8.66 -12.63
N PRO A 779 -0.62 -8.47 -13.91
CA PRO A 779 -1.95 -8.75 -14.40
C PRO A 779 -2.41 -10.18 -14.10
N THR A 780 -3.71 -10.35 -13.85
CA THR A 780 -4.31 -11.64 -13.49
C THR A 780 -4.12 -12.71 -14.57
N TYR A 781 -4.06 -12.35 -15.85
CA TYR A 781 -3.82 -13.30 -16.95
C TYR A 781 -2.41 -13.91 -16.93
N ILE A 782 -1.40 -13.20 -16.41
CA ILE A 782 -0.05 -13.74 -16.22
C ILE A 782 -0.05 -14.75 -15.08
N ARG A 783 -0.74 -14.41 -13.99
CA ARG A 783 -0.85 -15.25 -12.78
C ARG A 783 -1.70 -16.51 -12.98
N LYS A 784 -2.73 -16.42 -13.80
CA LYS A 784 -3.69 -17.51 -14.08
C LYS A 784 -3.38 -18.32 -15.34
N LYS A 785 -2.28 -18.06 -16.05
CA LYS A 785 -1.87 -18.92 -17.19
C LYS A 785 -1.76 -20.37 -16.67
N GLU A 786 -2.75 -21.20 -16.98
CA GLU A 786 -2.64 -22.64 -16.82
C GLU A 786 -1.59 -23.09 -17.85
N CYS A 787 -0.55 -23.78 -17.40
CA CYS A 787 0.34 -24.47 -18.31
C CYS A 787 -0.49 -25.56 -18.99
N GLY A 788 -0.90 -25.30 -20.24
CA GLY A 788 -1.47 -26.31 -21.12
C GLY A 788 -0.46 -27.40 -21.48
#